data_AF-A0A351KZF5-F1
#
_entry.id   AF-A0A351KZF5-F1
#
_cell.length_a   1.000
_cell.length_b   1.000
_cell.length_c   1.000
_cell.angle_alpha   90.00
_cell.angle_beta   90.00
_cell.angle_gamma   90.00
#
_symmetry.space_group_name_H-M   'P 1'
#
loop_
_entity.id
_entity.type
_entity.pdbx_description
1 polymer ?
#
loop_
_entity_poly.entity_id
_entity_poly.type
_entity_poly.pdbx_seq_one_letter_code
_entity_poly.pdbx_strand_id
1 'polypeptide(L)'
;MESRAIDVENFLERHPLNFLLFYGDYEVINTVYLDDGSPLVDLSVELFNQSTQKIVKFNQPNVSSASANNCHFYLTLEGIFILEKAPDGWDIAVEQSKSYTGSNFYFLKKEGCNLGSNNKIVLTLKKFRAAPEGGTRTLRAELTYGALLTDQNNKVFQDDYGQYSSYGNTIFITNNRGGKKTLPLQVDFATGNAVLNDGTATNSLDLLIANKNWPQNNLSISQDSQFVISFEMGDKEGSVATDTQVKAIAITSQSNKWDVQHVANSTEWTVKPKQGTNQLASNEAIKLNITNLVTSHSSGAGYLYVRYKNIPNYPDGQLVVPIEKTPLLYRAGQVGIGTTTPAKQLHVVGDLVLGKNDANKKFIFHSRTGNTENNDFLQITSDNSQGNWVWEQGITLKRNGDVGIGTKTPNDKLEVSGNIKATGAIKPSAGNNENFGIMFPKDPGGGGDDAAWIRYYARSGEACTLEIGISNDADDHIALMPQNGYVGIGTNTPSATLHVNGRIKDKTGWVMPVGTILPYAGATAPEGWLLCQGQELDKTQENNKYKDLFDVIAHRYTQNGSGNKFKLPNLQGRVPVGFSNEGEFNSLGKTGGNKTHTLTVNEMPSHNHGVNDPGHNHQINPGDSGGQGRCDDASGGGRSATWTERANTGISIQYTGGGQAHNNLQPYITVNYIIKY
;
A
#
# COMPACT_ATOMS: atom_id res chain seq x y z
N MET A 1 43.24 -33.63 -28.47
CA MET A 1 44.71 -33.88 -28.43
C MET A 1 44.87 -35.38 -28.19
N GLU A 2 45.81 -36.03 -28.88
CA GLU A 2 46.16 -37.41 -28.56
C GLU A 2 46.86 -37.45 -27.21
N SER A 3 46.54 -38.44 -26.37
CA SER A 3 47.27 -38.67 -25.13
C SER A 3 48.65 -39.22 -25.46
N ARG A 4 49.68 -38.36 -25.42
CA ARG A 4 51.07 -38.82 -25.40
C ARG A 4 51.27 -39.69 -24.16
N ALA A 5 51.22 -41.01 -24.35
CA ALA A 5 51.68 -41.95 -23.34
C ALA A 5 53.15 -41.62 -23.00
N ILE A 6 53.47 -41.58 -21.72
CA ILE A 6 54.84 -41.32 -21.27
C ILE A 6 55.66 -42.56 -21.62
N ASP A 7 56.59 -42.39 -22.55
CA ASP A 7 57.60 -43.38 -22.91
C ASP A 7 58.56 -43.54 -21.72
N VAL A 8 58.31 -44.57 -20.91
CA VAL A 8 58.96 -44.76 -19.60
C VAL A 8 60.46 -45.07 -19.75
N GLU A 9 60.86 -45.81 -20.79
CA GLU A 9 62.29 -46.06 -21.04
C GLU A 9 63.00 -44.75 -21.40
N ASN A 10 62.43 -43.95 -22.31
CA ASN A 10 62.95 -42.65 -22.73
C ASN A 10 62.97 -41.60 -21.60
N PHE A 11 62.08 -41.74 -20.61
CA PHE A 11 62.09 -40.95 -19.37
C PHE A 11 63.24 -41.38 -18.43
N LEU A 12 63.39 -42.69 -18.17
CA LEU A 12 64.46 -43.24 -17.33
C LEU A 12 65.86 -43.04 -17.95
N GLU A 13 65.98 -42.97 -19.28
CA GLU A 13 67.22 -42.59 -19.95
C GLU A 13 67.62 -41.12 -19.76
N ARG A 14 66.65 -40.20 -19.64
CA ARG A 14 66.88 -38.76 -19.41
C ARG A 14 67.13 -38.43 -17.95
N HIS A 15 66.52 -39.21 -17.05
CA HIS A 15 66.58 -39.02 -15.60
C HIS A 15 67.14 -40.26 -14.90
N PRO A 16 68.42 -40.61 -15.13
CA PRO A 16 68.98 -41.90 -14.75
C PRO A 16 69.32 -42.02 -13.25
N LEU A 17 69.33 -40.92 -12.48
CA LEU A 17 69.51 -40.97 -11.04
C LEU A 17 68.18 -40.91 -10.29
N ASN A 18 68.06 -41.77 -9.29
CA ASN A 18 67.00 -41.77 -8.30
C ASN A 18 67.59 -42.03 -6.91
N PHE A 19 66.83 -41.75 -5.86
CA PHE A 19 67.25 -42.04 -4.49
C PHE A 19 66.12 -42.68 -3.68
N LEU A 20 66.55 -43.48 -2.71
CA LEU A 20 65.71 -43.94 -1.62
C LEU A 20 66.27 -43.41 -0.31
N LEU A 21 65.40 -43.33 0.69
CA LEU A 21 65.75 -43.02 2.07
C LEU A 21 65.57 -44.28 2.91
N PHE A 22 66.47 -44.53 3.85
CA PHE A 22 66.47 -45.70 4.73
C PHE A 22 66.60 -45.29 6.19
N TYR A 23 65.77 -45.89 7.03
CA TYR A 23 65.70 -45.68 8.46
C TYR A 23 66.01 -47.01 9.17
N GLY A 24 67.25 -47.16 9.65
CA GLY A 24 67.80 -48.49 9.91
C GLY A 24 67.81 -49.32 8.62
N ASP A 25 67.35 -50.57 8.70
CA ASP A 25 67.23 -51.47 7.55
C ASP A 25 65.95 -51.28 6.72
N TYR A 26 65.09 -50.31 7.07
CA TYR A 26 63.77 -50.12 6.45
C TYR A 26 63.77 -48.99 5.42
N GLU A 27 63.24 -49.29 4.21
CA GLU A 27 63.00 -48.31 3.15
C GLU A 27 61.88 -47.33 3.54
N VAL A 28 62.16 -46.03 3.46
CA VAL A 28 61.24 -44.94 3.81
C VAL A 28 60.43 -44.55 2.58
N ILE A 29 59.35 -45.30 2.34
CA ILE A 29 58.49 -45.10 1.16
C ILE A 29 57.64 -43.82 1.27
N ASN A 30 57.13 -43.48 2.47
CA ASN A 30 56.28 -42.28 2.72
C ASN A 30 56.25 -41.76 4.18
N THR A 31 56.74 -42.55 5.15
CA THR A 31 56.53 -42.29 6.60
C THR A 31 57.73 -42.78 7.40
N VAL A 32 58.20 -41.97 8.34
CA VAL A 32 59.10 -42.39 9.43
C VAL A 32 58.32 -42.29 10.74
N TYR A 33 58.47 -43.29 11.60
CA TYR A 33 57.87 -43.33 12.92
C TYR A 33 58.94 -42.95 13.95
N LEU A 34 58.79 -41.79 14.59
CA LEU A 34 59.65 -41.33 15.69
C LEU A 34 58.77 -41.08 16.91
N ASP A 35 59.04 -41.74 18.03
CA ASP A 35 58.33 -41.46 19.28
C ASP A 35 58.82 -40.13 19.88
N ASP A 36 57.95 -39.45 20.65
CA ASP A 36 58.34 -38.21 21.31
C ASP A 36 59.41 -38.48 22.37
N GLY A 37 60.61 -37.92 22.16
CA GLY A 37 61.78 -38.17 22.98
C GLY A 37 62.71 -39.30 22.48
N SER A 38 62.46 -39.88 21.30
CA SER A 38 63.42 -40.80 20.66
C SER A 38 64.83 -40.20 20.58
N PRO A 39 65.89 -41.03 20.69
CA PRO A 39 67.26 -40.58 20.47
C PRO A 39 67.45 -40.06 19.05
N LEU A 40 68.52 -39.29 18.85
CA LEU A 40 68.97 -38.80 17.55
C LEU A 40 69.21 -39.98 16.59
N VAL A 41 68.46 -40.07 15.50
CA VAL A 41 68.53 -41.19 14.55
C VAL A 41 69.33 -40.84 13.30
N ASP A 42 69.89 -41.85 12.65
CA ASP A 42 70.60 -41.72 11.39
C ASP A 42 69.66 -42.09 10.22
N LEU A 43 69.65 -41.25 9.18
CA LEU A 43 68.90 -41.47 7.94
C LEU A 43 69.90 -41.71 6.80
N SER A 44 69.83 -42.86 6.14
CA SER A 44 70.70 -43.19 5.00
C SER A 44 70.01 -42.83 3.69
N VAL A 45 70.69 -42.04 2.85
CA VAL A 45 70.27 -41.70 1.49
C VAL A 45 70.99 -42.64 0.54
N GLU A 46 70.26 -43.47 -0.19
CA GLU A 46 70.82 -44.34 -1.22
C GLU A 46 70.52 -43.76 -2.60
N LEU A 47 71.54 -43.17 -3.23
CA LEU A 47 71.49 -42.64 -4.59
C LEU A 47 71.92 -43.73 -5.58
N PHE A 48 71.09 -44.09 -6.55
CA PHE A 48 71.35 -45.19 -7.49
C PHE A 48 71.04 -44.81 -8.94
N ASN A 49 71.68 -45.55 -9.87
CA ASN A 49 71.40 -45.45 -11.30
C ASN A 49 70.26 -46.40 -11.69
N GLN A 50 69.10 -45.84 -12.04
CA GLN A 50 67.90 -46.57 -12.46
C GLN A 50 67.81 -46.83 -13.98
N SER A 51 68.79 -46.35 -14.77
CA SER A 51 68.84 -46.65 -16.21
C SER A 51 69.39 -48.07 -16.45
N THR A 52 68.69 -48.85 -17.28
CA THR A 52 68.92 -50.30 -17.40
C THR A 52 70.27 -50.66 -18.03
N GLN A 53 70.80 -49.85 -18.96
CA GLN A 53 71.97 -50.20 -19.77
C GLN A 53 73.12 -49.17 -19.78
N LYS A 54 72.99 -47.99 -19.16
CA LYS A 54 73.97 -46.88 -19.30
C LYS A 54 74.74 -46.61 -18.01
N ILE A 55 75.99 -46.18 -18.14
CA ILE A 55 76.82 -45.72 -17.01
C ILE A 55 76.66 -44.21 -16.82
N VAL A 56 76.20 -43.79 -15.64
CA VAL A 56 76.21 -42.39 -15.20
C VAL A 56 77.64 -42.03 -14.76
N LYS A 57 78.22 -40.98 -15.33
CA LYS A 57 79.57 -40.51 -14.98
C LYS A 57 79.50 -39.21 -14.19
N PHE A 58 80.04 -39.23 -12.97
CA PHE A 58 80.39 -38.03 -12.23
C PHE A 58 81.82 -37.65 -12.60
N ASN A 59 82.02 -36.45 -13.15
CA ASN A 59 83.34 -35.99 -13.57
C ASN A 59 84.26 -35.71 -12.37
N GLN A 60 85.56 -35.62 -12.63
CA GLN A 60 86.47 -35.00 -11.67
C GLN A 60 86.26 -33.47 -11.72
N PRO A 61 86.03 -32.80 -10.58
CA PRO A 61 85.79 -31.36 -10.56
C PRO A 61 87.09 -30.55 -10.63
N ASN A 62 87.00 -29.34 -11.16
CA ASN A 62 88.14 -28.40 -11.26
C ASN A 62 88.61 -27.85 -9.90
N VAL A 63 87.80 -28.02 -8.86
CA VAL A 63 88.04 -27.57 -7.48
C VAL A 63 87.45 -28.59 -6.52
N SER A 64 88.20 -28.95 -5.47
CA SER A 64 87.93 -30.10 -4.60
C SER A 64 86.98 -29.83 -3.41
N SER A 65 86.41 -28.63 -3.32
CA SER A 65 85.48 -28.20 -2.26
C SER A 65 84.07 -27.99 -2.80
N ALA A 66 83.06 -28.56 -2.13
CA ALA A 66 81.66 -28.42 -2.52
C ALA A 66 81.12 -26.99 -2.29
N SER A 67 80.14 -26.58 -3.09
CA SER A 67 79.32 -25.37 -2.86
C SER A 67 78.05 -25.40 -3.70
N ALA A 68 77.15 -24.42 -3.50
CA ALA A 68 75.95 -24.25 -4.34
C ALA A 68 76.25 -24.15 -5.85
N ASN A 69 77.42 -23.62 -6.22
CA ASN A 69 77.87 -23.48 -7.61
C ASN A 69 78.89 -24.56 -8.02
N ASN A 70 79.21 -25.52 -7.15
CA ASN A 70 80.18 -26.60 -7.40
C ASN A 70 79.73 -27.88 -6.68
N CYS A 71 78.78 -28.59 -7.28
CA CYS A 71 78.27 -29.88 -6.83
C CYS A 71 77.86 -30.74 -8.04
N HIS A 72 77.82 -32.06 -7.87
CA HIS A 72 77.26 -32.97 -8.86
C HIS A 72 75.74 -33.11 -8.70
N PHE A 73 75.27 -33.09 -7.46
CA PHE A 73 73.87 -33.07 -7.08
C PHE A 73 73.74 -32.39 -5.72
N TYR A 74 72.52 -31.98 -5.38
CA TYR A 74 72.17 -31.54 -4.03
C TYR A 74 70.87 -32.16 -3.56
N LEU A 75 70.72 -32.24 -2.24
CA LEU A 75 69.53 -32.74 -1.58
C LEU A 75 68.95 -31.60 -0.73
N THR A 76 67.77 -31.14 -1.09
CA THR A 76 66.98 -30.18 -0.30
C THR A 76 66.18 -30.95 0.75
N LEU A 77 66.38 -30.64 2.02
CA LEU A 77 65.66 -31.29 3.12
C LEU A 77 64.96 -30.28 4.03
N GLU A 78 63.64 -30.37 4.14
CA GLU A 78 62.87 -29.57 5.09
C GLU A 78 63.06 -30.10 6.52
N GLY A 79 63.72 -29.32 7.39
CA GLY A 79 63.95 -29.70 8.78
C GLY A 79 65.27 -29.14 9.34
N ILE A 80 65.67 -29.66 10.51
CA ILE A 80 66.95 -29.35 11.17
C ILE A 80 67.81 -30.62 11.15
N PHE A 81 69.02 -30.51 10.59
CA PHE A 81 69.93 -31.63 10.33
C PHE A 81 71.37 -31.23 10.65
N ILE A 82 72.20 -32.18 11.09
CA ILE A 82 73.63 -31.97 11.34
C ILE A 82 74.43 -33.07 10.62
N LEU A 83 75.12 -32.70 9.56
CA LEU A 83 76.02 -33.58 8.82
C LEU A 83 77.34 -33.76 9.59
N GLU A 84 77.64 -34.97 10.06
CA GLU A 84 78.89 -35.26 10.80
C GLU A 84 80.04 -35.82 9.98
N LYS A 85 79.78 -36.55 8.88
CA LYS A 85 80.82 -37.10 8.01
C LYS A 85 80.36 -37.15 6.55
N ALA A 86 81.22 -36.71 5.63
CA ALA A 86 81.05 -37.01 4.22
C ALA A 86 81.41 -38.49 3.93
N PRO A 87 80.75 -39.15 2.97
CA PRO A 87 81.17 -40.47 2.50
C PRO A 87 82.57 -40.40 1.88
N ASP A 88 83.32 -41.50 1.93
CA ASP A 88 84.74 -41.45 1.61
C ASP A 88 85.01 -41.05 0.14
N GLY A 89 85.93 -40.11 -0.04
CA GLY A 89 86.22 -39.45 -1.32
C GLY A 89 85.17 -38.44 -1.81
N TRP A 90 84.17 -38.06 -1.00
CA TRP A 90 83.27 -36.93 -1.27
C TRP A 90 83.68 -35.66 -0.49
N ASP A 91 83.17 -34.53 -0.95
CA ASP A 91 83.07 -33.25 -0.24
C ASP A 91 81.60 -32.83 -0.15
N ILE A 92 81.22 -32.11 0.91
CA ILE A 92 79.84 -31.65 1.10
C ILE A 92 79.83 -30.24 1.70
N ALA A 93 79.02 -29.36 1.13
CA ALA A 93 78.69 -28.05 1.70
C ALA A 93 77.21 -28.01 2.08
N VAL A 94 76.87 -27.23 3.11
CA VAL A 94 75.50 -27.13 3.63
C VAL A 94 75.08 -25.67 3.71
N GLU A 95 74.00 -25.31 3.03
CA GLU A 95 73.29 -24.06 3.24
C GLU A 95 72.13 -24.33 4.21
N GLN A 96 72.36 -24.03 5.49
CA GLN A 96 71.34 -24.17 6.53
C GLN A 96 70.38 -22.99 6.53
N SER A 97 69.10 -23.24 6.28
CA SER A 97 68.07 -22.23 6.50
C SER A 97 67.80 -22.05 8.00
N LYS A 98 67.53 -20.80 8.41
CA LYS A 98 67.05 -20.46 9.75
C LYS A 98 65.52 -20.58 9.89
N SER A 99 64.82 -20.91 8.81
CA SER A 99 63.39 -21.20 8.76
C SER A 99 63.14 -22.64 8.29
N TYR A 100 61.92 -23.15 8.50
CA TYR A 100 61.51 -24.52 8.13
C TYR A 100 61.36 -24.74 6.60
N THR A 101 62.13 -24.04 5.78
CA THR A 101 61.94 -23.83 4.33
C THR A 101 62.94 -24.60 3.47
N GLY A 102 63.46 -25.72 3.97
CA GLY A 102 64.55 -26.48 3.34
C GLY A 102 65.94 -26.01 3.76
N SER A 103 66.86 -26.96 3.96
CA SER A 103 68.32 -26.75 3.96
C SER A 103 68.93 -27.54 2.81
N ASN A 104 69.90 -26.96 2.11
CA ASN A 104 70.48 -27.54 0.90
C ASN A 104 71.80 -28.23 1.21
N PHE A 105 71.92 -29.52 0.86
CA PHE A 105 73.14 -30.32 1.02
C PHE A 105 73.77 -30.54 -0.35
N TYR A 106 74.90 -29.88 -0.63
CA TYR A 106 75.58 -29.89 -1.93
C TYR A 106 76.70 -30.93 -1.94
N PHE A 107 76.61 -31.96 -2.78
CA PHE A 107 77.54 -33.09 -2.81
C PHE A 107 78.49 -33.03 -4.01
N LEU A 108 79.77 -33.24 -3.77
CA LEU A 108 80.82 -33.25 -4.80
C LEU A 108 81.74 -34.46 -4.62
N LYS A 109 82.10 -35.17 -5.69
CA LYS A 109 83.10 -36.26 -5.61
C LYS A 109 84.48 -35.68 -5.91
N LYS A 110 85.51 -36.04 -5.13
CA LYS A 110 86.88 -35.49 -5.26
C LYS A 110 87.67 -36.08 -6.43
N GLU A 111 87.21 -37.20 -6.96
CA GLU A 111 87.77 -37.95 -8.10
C GLU A 111 86.61 -38.34 -9.03
N GLY A 112 86.84 -38.50 -10.33
CA GLY A 112 85.78 -38.93 -11.24
C GLY A 112 85.31 -40.35 -10.94
N CYS A 113 83.99 -40.60 -10.87
CA CYS A 113 83.45 -41.93 -10.58
C CYS A 113 82.26 -42.32 -11.46
N ASN A 114 82.21 -43.61 -11.80
CA ASN A 114 81.21 -44.20 -12.69
C ASN A 114 80.18 -45.00 -11.89
N LEU A 115 78.90 -44.67 -12.03
CA LEU A 115 77.77 -45.40 -11.44
C LEU A 115 77.06 -46.22 -12.53
N GLY A 116 77.38 -47.51 -12.59
CA GLY A 116 76.70 -48.45 -13.50
C GLY A 116 75.25 -48.73 -13.10
N SER A 117 74.47 -49.30 -14.03
CA SER A 117 73.11 -49.81 -13.80
C SER A 117 72.99 -50.59 -12.49
N ASN A 118 72.01 -50.25 -11.66
CA ASN A 118 71.75 -50.82 -10.32
C ASN A 118 72.86 -50.65 -9.25
N ASN A 119 73.96 -49.95 -9.51
CA ASN A 119 74.91 -49.57 -8.47
C ASN A 119 74.38 -48.38 -7.65
N LYS A 120 74.72 -48.34 -6.35
CA LYS A 120 74.30 -47.30 -5.41
C LYS A 120 75.45 -46.65 -4.63
N ILE A 121 75.23 -45.41 -4.22
CA ILE A 121 76.05 -44.59 -3.33
C ILE A 121 75.22 -44.35 -2.07
N VAL A 122 75.78 -44.65 -0.89
CA VAL A 122 75.09 -44.45 0.40
C VAL A 122 75.66 -43.24 1.13
N LEU A 123 74.78 -42.34 1.61
CA LEU A 123 75.11 -41.11 2.32
C LEU A 123 74.39 -41.13 3.68
N THR A 124 75.10 -41.22 4.81
CA THR A 124 74.44 -41.27 6.14
C THR A 124 74.33 -39.89 6.77
N LEU A 125 73.10 -39.39 6.88
CA LEU A 125 72.75 -38.15 7.57
C LEU A 125 72.47 -38.46 9.04
N LYS A 126 73.42 -38.13 9.92
CA LYS A 126 73.27 -38.35 11.35
C LYS A 126 72.36 -37.31 12.01
N LYS A 127 71.88 -37.64 13.21
CA LYS A 127 71.18 -36.71 14.11
C LYS A 127 69.91 -36.08 13.53
N PHE A 128 69.15 -36.86 12.76
CA PHE A 128 67.82 -36.47 12.32
C PHE A 128 66.89 -36.28 13.53
N ARG A 129 66.25 -35.11 13.61
CA ARG A 129 65.22 -34.80 14.61
C ARG A 129 64.17 -33.85 14.02
N ALA A 130 62.95 -34.35 13.80
CA ALA A 130 61.81 -33.49 13.54
C ALA A 130 61.56 -32.56 14.75
N ALA A 131 61.56 -31.24 14.52
CA ALA A 131 61.63 -30.22 15.57
C ALA A 131 60.56 -30.41 16.68
N PRO A 132 60.91 -30.29 17.98
CA PRO A 132 60.06 -30.72 19.09
C PRO A 132 58.67 -30.10 19.16
N GLU A 133 58.48 -28.89 18.65
CA GLU A 133 57.37 -27.99 19.05
C GLU A 133 56.20 -27.92 18.03
N GLY A 134 56.31 -28.61 16.89
CA GLY A 134 55.46 -28.40 15.71
C GLY A 134 54.54 -29.54 15.25
N GLY A 135 54.34 -30.60 16.05
CA GLY A 135 53.43 -31.72 15.72
C GLY A 135 53.95 -32.69 14.63
N THR A 136 53.06 -33.54 14.09
CA THR A 136 53.33 -34.41 12.93
C THR A 136 53.50 -33.53 11.69
N ARG A 137 54.66 -33.60 11.04
CA ARG A 137 54.92 -32.87 9.79
C ARG A 137 55.19 -33.86 8.66
N THR A 138 54.67 -33.54 7.48
CA THR A 138 55.21 -34.04 6.22
C THR A 138 56.40 -33.17 5.85
N LEU A 139 57.57 -33.78 5.70
CA LEU A 139 58.82 -33.09 5.35
C LEU A 139 59.16 -33.45 3.89
N ARG A 140 59.43 -32.45 3.06
CA ARG A 140 59.91 -32.69 1.69
C ARG A 140 61.40 -33.01 1.68
N ALA A 141 61.75 -34.11 1.01
CA ALA A 141 63.11 -34.41 0.59
C ALA A 141 63.16 -34.39 -0.95
N GLU A 142 63.95 -33.48 -1.52
CA GLU A 142 64.08 -33.31 -2.96
C GLU A 142 65.54 -33.48 -3.40
N LEU A 143 65.82 -34.51 -4.20
CA LEU A 143 67.11 -34.69 -4.87
C LEU A 143 67.08 -33.92 -6.19
N THR A 144 67.97 -32.94 -6.32
CA THR A 144 68.16 -32.18 -7.55
C THR A 144 69.56 -32.40 -8.11
N TYR A 145 69.66 -32.71 -9.41
CA TYR A 145 70.93 -32.84 -10.11
C TYR A 145 70.94 -32.09 -11.45
N GLY A 146 72.13 -31.67 -11.87
CA GLY A 146 72.38 -31.11 -13.19
C GLY A 146 72.67 -32.21 -14.23
N ALA A 147 72.94 -31.80 -15.47
CA ALA A 147 73.17 -32.73 -16.58
C ALA A 147 74.34 -33.70 -16.32
N LEU A 148 74.03 -35.00 -16.31
CA LEU A 148 74.97 -36.10 -16.14
C LEU A 148 75.46 -36.61 -17.49
N LEU A 149 76.71 -37.07 -17.55
CA LEU A 149 77.25 -37.69 -18.77
C LEU A 149 76.89 -39.18 -18.82
N THR A 150 76.32 -39.61 -19.94
CA THR A 150 76.20 -41.01 -20.34
C THR A 150 77.36 -41.41 -21.25
N ASP A 151 77.55 -42.70 -21.49
CA ASP A 151 78.78 -43.26 -22.05
C ASP A 151 79.04 -43.01 -23.55
N GLN A 152 78.03 -42.66 -24.36
CA GLN A 152 78.15 -42.57 -25.83
C GLN A 152 77.73 -41.24 -26.48
N ASN A 153 77.98 -40.09 -25.84
CA ASN A 153 78.38 -38.82 -26.49
C ASN A 153 78.47 -37.68 -25.46
N ASN A 154 79.35 -36.69 -25.69
CA ASN A 154 79.52 -35.51 -24.82
C ASN A 154 78.38 -34.48 -24.98
N LYS A 155 77.13 -34.89 -24.70
CA LYS A 155 75.96 -34.00 -24.70
C LYS A 155 75.47 -33.74 -23.28
N VAL A 156 75.48 -32.47 -22.90
CA VAL A 156 74.73 -31.92 -21.78
C VAL A 156 73.24 -32.04 -22.10
N PHE A 157 72.43 -32.56 -21.18
CA PHE A 157 70.98 -32.42 -21.27
C PHE A 157 70.59 -30.95 -21.00
N GLN A 158 70.10 -30.29 -22.04
CA GLN A 158 69.39 -29.01 -21.95
C GLN A 158 67.91 -29.25 -22.23
N ASP A 159 67.06 -28.35 -21.75
CA ASP A 159 65.67 -28.26 -22.23
C ASP A 159 65.59 -27.55 -23.60
N ASP A 160 64.38 -27.42 -24.15
CA ASP A 160 64.12 -26.75 -25.43
C ASP A 160 64.46 -25.23 -25.40
N TYR A 161 64.88 -24.69 -24.25
CA TYR A 161 65.29 -23.30 -24.04
C TYR A 161 66.77 -23.14 -23.67
N GLY A 162 67.56 -24.22 -23.68
CA GLY A 162 69.00 -24.20 -23.41
C GLY A 162 69.39 -24.13 -21.92
N GLN A 163 68.44 -24.24 -21.00
CA GLN A 163 68.71 -24.22 -19.56
C GLN A 163 69.15 -25.60 -19.05
N TYR A 164 69.85 -25.64 -17.92
CA TYR A 164 70.17 -26.89 -17.23
C TYR A 164 68.90 -27.43 -16.56
N SER A 165 68.36 -28.53 -17.08
CA SER A 165 67.12 -29.13 -16.58
C SER A 165 67.34 -29.81 -15.22
N SER A 166 67.05 -29.09 -14.14
CA SER A 166 67.08 -29.58 -12.77
C SER A 166 65.95 -30.60 -12.54
N TYR A 167 66.27 -31.90 -12.58
CA TYR A 167 65.28 -32.94 -12.31
C TYR A 167 65.20 -33.24 -10.80
N GLY A 168 64.01 -33.02 -10.23
CA GLY A 168 63.73 -33.14 -8.79
C GLY A 168 62.91 -34.39 -8.45
N ASN A 169 63.55 -35.46 -7.99
CA ASN A 169 62.80 -36.56 -7.35
C ASN A 169 62.39 -36.11 -5.95
N THR A 170 61.11 -36.27 -5.58
CA THR A 170 60.58 -35.86 -4.27
C THR A 170 60.08 -37.07 -3.49
N ILE A 171 60.62 -37.27 -2.27
CA ILE A 171 60.05 -38.16 -1.26
C ILE A 171 59.41 -37.29 -0.17
N PHE A 172 58.18 -37.63 0.21
CA PHE A 172 57.49 -37.01 1.34
C PHE A 172 57.69 -37.89 2.58
N ILE A 173 58.28 -37.33 3.63
CA ILE A 173 58.52 -38.04 4.89
C ILE A 173 57.48 -37.57 5.90
N THR A 174 56.42 -38.36 6.11
CA THR A 174 55.48 -38.12 7.20
C THR A 174 56.11 -38.56 8.52
N ASN A 175 56.37 -37.64 9.46
CA ASN A 175 56.90 -37.99 10.78
C ASN A 175 55.77 -38.33 11.77
N ASN A 176 55.39 -39.60 11.87
CA ASN A 176 54.28 -40.04 12.70
C ASN A 176 54.68 -40.18 14.19
N ARG A 177 54.32 -39.17 14.99
CA ARG A 177 54.76 -39.02 16.40
C ARG A 177 54.04 -39.85 17.47
N GLY A 178 53.43 -40.99 17.09
CA GLY A 178 52.61 -41.79 18.02
C GLY A 178 51.42 -41.01 18.62
N GLY A 179 51.04 -39.87 18.01
CA GLY A 179 50.19 -38.85 18.60
C GLY A 179 48.78 -39.35 18.92
N LYS A 180 48.10 -38.63 19.81
CA LYS A 180 46.70 -38.93 20.17
C LYS A 180 45.84 -38.82 18.91
N LYS A 181 45.35 -39.98 18.41
CA LYS A 181 44.71 -40.10 17.09
C LYS A 181 43.48 -39.21 16.87
N THR A 182 42.85 -38.76 17.95
CA THR A 182 41.68 -37.89 17.94
C THR A 182 41.98 -36.58 18.69
N LEU A 183 42.06 -35.47 17.96
CA LEU A 183 42.11 -34.14 18.56
C LEU A 183 40.78 -33.86 19.28
N PRO A 184 40.75 -33.50 20.58
CA PRO A 184 39.52 -33.39 21.37
C PRO A 184 38.80 -32.04 21.16
N LEU A 185 38.77 -31.55 19.91
CA LEU A 185 38.00 -30.38 19.52
C LEU A 185 36.63 -30.82 18.96
N GLN A 186 35.55 -30.33 19.56
CA GLN A 186 34.27 -30.23 18.83
C GLN A 186 34.25 -28.86 18.15
N VAL A 187 33.85 -28.84 16.88
CA VAL A 187 33.53 -27.60 16.17
C VAL A 187 32.04 -27.59 15.87
N ASP A 188 31.37 -26.48 16.19
CA ASP A 188 29.92 -26.33 16.12
C ASP A 188 29.53 -24.85 16.01
N PHE A 189 28.24 -24.54 15.80
CA PHE A 189 27.74 -23.16 15.71
C PHE A 189 26.85 -22.80 16.90
N ALA A 190 27.21 -21.74 17.64
CA ALA A 190 26.51 -21.32 18.86
C ALA A 190 25.03 -20.95 18.66
N THR A 191 24.66 -20.54 17.44
CA THR A 191 23.30 -20.10 17.10
C THR A 191 22.57 -21.06 16.14
N GLY A 192 23.04 -22.30 16.02
CA GLY A 192 22.66 -23.22 14.95
C GLY A 192 23.45 -22.99 13.66
N ASN A 193 23.46 -24.00 12.79
CA ASN A 193 24.26 -24.08 11.57
C ASN A 193 23.51 -23.72 10.27
N ALA A 194 22.23 -23.37 10.38
CA ALA A 194 21.38 -23.02 9.25
C ALA A 194 21.56 -21.57 8.80
N VAL A 195 21.52 -21.35 7.49
CA VAL A 195 21.64 -20.04 6.83
C VAL A 195 20.60 -19.88 5.73
N LEU A 196 20.13 -18.66 5.52
CA LEU A 196 19.20 -18.33 4.45
C LEU A 196 19.91 -18.36 3.09
N ASN A 197 19.34 -19.13 2.16
CA ASN A 197 19.85 -19.31 0.80
C ASN A 197 18.89 -18.71 -0.23
N ASP A 198 18.98 -17.39 -0.42
CA ASP A 198 18.23 -16.62 -1.44
C ASP A 198 19.14 -15.94 -2.48
N GLY A 199 20.46 -16.14 -2.41
CA GLY A 199 21.45 -15.52 -3.30
C GLY A 199 21.89 -14.10 -2.92
N THR A 200 21.25 -13.46 -1.94
CA THR A 200 21.42 -12.01 -1.68
C THR A 200 21.61 -11.64 -0.20
N ALA A 201 20.96 -12.34 0.73
CA ALA A 201 20.97 -12.00 2.14
C ALA A 201 22.33 -12.32 2.80
N THR A 202 22.82 -11.36 3.60
CA THR A 202 23.99 -11.57 4.44
C THR A 202 23.61 -12.31 5.72
N ASN A 203 24.14 -13.53 5.86
CA ASN A 203 24.01 -14.35 7.06
C ASN A 203 25.12 -14.02 8.07
N SER A 204 24.96 -14.49 9.31
CA SER A 204 26.02 -14.45 10.32
C SER A 204 25.95 -15.67 11.24
N LEU A 205 27.10 -16.26 11.50
CA LEU A 205 27.27 -17.50 12.26
C LEU A 205 28.35 -17.33 13.34
N ASP A 206 28.08 -17.79 14.54
CA ASP A 206 29.06 -17.81 15.64
C ASP A 206 29.68 -19.21 15.73
N LEU A 207 30.85 -19.39 15.12
CA LEU A 207 31.62 -20.63 15.12
C LEU A 207 32.34 -20.82 16.46
N LEU A 208 32.16 -22.00 17.05
CA LEU A 208 32.81 -22.44 18.28
C LEU A 208 33.80 -23.55 17.97
N ILE A 209 35.08 -23.36 18.30
CA ILE A 209 36.10 -24.42 18.27
C ILE A 209 36.43 -24.74 19.73
N ALA A 210 35.79 -25.77 20.29
CA ALA A 210 35.73 -26.06 21.73
C ALA A 210 36.57 -27.27 22.14
N ASN A 211 37.41 -27.12 23.16
CA ASN A 211 38.15 -28.22 23.78
C ASN A 211 37.22 -29.08 24.64
N LYS A 212 36.64 -30.12 24.06
CA LYS A 212 35.69 -31.05 24.69
C LYS A 212 36.38 -32.30 25.24
N ASN A 213 37.59 -32.15 25.76
CA ASN A 213 38.38 -33.24 26.33
C ASN A 213 37.84 -33.65 27.70
N TRP A 214 37.44 -34.91 27.83
CA TRP A 214 36.97 -35.55 29.06
C TRP A 214 37.91 -36.72 29.43
N PRO A 215 38.39 -36.81 30.68
CA PRO A 215 38.22 -35.87 31.79
C PRO A 215 38.97 -34.54 31.55
N GLN A 216 38.73 -33.55 32.43
CA GLN A 216 39.13 -32.14 32.29
C GLN A 216 40.63 -31.92 32.04
N ASN A 217 41.05 -31.98 30.77
CA ASN A 217 42.42 -31.77 30.34
C ASN A 217 42.48 -30.60 29.36
N ASN A 218 43.32 -29.62 29.68
CA ASN A 218 43.56 -28.48 28.79
C ASN A 218 44.31 -28.96 27.53
N LEU A 219 43.92 -28.42 26.38
CA LEU A 219 44.63 -28.65 25.12
C LEU A 219 45.79 -27.66 25.05
N SER A 220 47.02 -28.16 25.04
CA SER A 220 48.22 -27.32 24.84
C SER A 220 48.19 -26.66 23.46
N ILE A 221 48.61 -25.40 23.39
CA ILE A 221 48.65 -24.57 22.18
C ILE A 221 50.04 -23.91 22.10
N SER A 222 50.75 -24.05 20.98
CA SER A 222 52.01 -23.33 20.75
C SER A 222 51.76 -22.04 19.97
N GLN A 223 52.72 -21.10 19.94
CA GLN A 223 52.57 -19.88 19.15
C GLN A 223 52.59 -20.16 17.63
N ASP A 224 53.07 -21.34 17.22
CA ASP A 224 53.01 -21.85 15.83
C ASP A 224 51.67 -22.53 15.49
N SER A 225 50.80 -22.80 16.48
CA SER A 225 49.48 -23.43 16.27
C SER A 225 48.54 -22.52 15.47
N GLN A 226 47.81 -23.08 14.50
CA GLN A 226 46.92 -22.32 13.62
C GLN A 226 45.60 -23.06 13.39
N PHE A 227 44.50 -22.31 13.30
CA PHE A 227 43.21 -22.79 12.80
C PHE A 227 42.85 -21.99 11.55
N VAL A 228 42.96 -22.61 10.38
CA VAL A 228 42.64 -21.97 9.10
C VAL A 228 41.20 -22.33 8.73
N ILE A 229 40.35 -21.30 8.72
CA ILE A 229 38.94 -21.38 8.34
C ILE A 229 38.83 -21.17 6.83
N SER A 230 38.10 -22.03 6.14
CA SER A 230 37.71 -21.85 4.73
C SER A 230 36.33 -22.49 4.46
N PHE A 231 35.80 -22.32 3.25
CA PHE A 231 34.47 -22.78 2.85
C PHE A 231 34.54 -23.59 1.55
N GLU A 232 33.65 -24.57 1.39
CA GLU A 232 33.40 -25.21 0.09
C GLU A 232 32.82 -24.18 -0.89
N MET A 233 33.44 -24.01 -2.06
CA MET A 233 33.18 -22.85 -2.94
C MET A 233 33.20 -23.21 -4.43
N GLY A 234 32.62 -22.32 -5.25
CA GLY A 234 32.55 -22.42 -6.71
C GLY A 234 31.18 -22.86 -7.26
N ASP A 235 31.00 -22.81 -8.57
CA ASP A 235 29.67 -22.86 -9.22
C ASP A 235 29.06 -24.28 -9.37
N LYS A 236 28.86 -24.98 -8.24
CA LYS A 236 28.37 -26.37 -8.19
C LYS A 236 27.41 -26.61 -7.02
N GLU A 237 26.68 -27.71 -7.08
CA GLU A 237 25.91 -28.21 -5.93
C GLU A 237 26.85 -28.57 -4.76
N GLY A 238 26.40 -28.33 -3.52
CA GLY A 238 27.20 -28.52 -2.30
C GLY A 238 28.18 -27.40 -1.96
N SER A 239 28.45 -26.45 -2.87
CA SER A 239 29.18 -25.22 -2.50
C SER A 239 28.37 -24.36 -1.52
N VAL A 240 29.05 -23.72 -0.57
CA VAL A 240 28.44 -22.71 0.32
C VAL A 240 28.08 -21.45 -0.49
N ALA A 241 29.03 -20.95 -1.28
CA ALA A 241 28.88 -19.74 -2.07
C ALA A 241 29.86 -19.70 -3.26
N THR A 242 29.69 -18.72 -4.16
CA THR A 242 30.67 -18.41 -5.21
C THR A 242 31.98 -17.85 -4.64
N ASP A 243 33.07 -17.98 -5.38
CA ASP A 243 34.38 -17.38 -5.10
C ASP A 243 34.32 -15.91 -4.66
N THR A 244 33.49 -15.11 -5.33
CA THR A 244 33.32 -13.68 -5.08
C THR A 244 32.59 -13.42 -3.76
N GLN A 245 31.58 -14.23 -3.44
CA GLN A 245 30.84 -14.13 -2.18
C GLN A 245 31.70 -14.59 -0.99
N VAL A 246 32.51 -15.65 -1.14
CA VAL A 246 33.43 -16.09 -0.08
C VAL A 246 34.47 -15.00 0.23
N LYS A 247 35.02 -14.32 -0.79
CA LYS A 247 35.98 -13.21 -0.61
C LYS A 247 35.40 -11.98 0.11
N ALA A 248 34.07 -11.87 0.23
CA ALA A 248 33.38 -10.80 0.95
C ALA A 248 33.06 -11.12 2.43
N ILE A 249 33.26 -12.37 2.87
CA ILE A 249 33.06 -12.80 4.25
C ILE A 249 34.05 -12.07 5.18
N ALA A 250 33.59 -11.70 6.37
CA ALA A 250 34.47 -11.25 7.44
C ALA A 250 34.42 -12.25 8.62
N ILE A 251 35.57 -12.54 9.22
CA ILE A 251 35.68 -13.38 10.41
C ILE A 251 36.44 -12.60 11.48
N THR A 252 35.90 -12.52 12.69
CA THR A 252 36.51 -11.83 13.84
C THR A 252 36.49 -12.72 15.09
N SER A 253 37.46 -12.56 16.00
CA SER A 253 37.39 -13.27 17.29
C SER A 253 36.59 -12.47 18.31
N GLN A 254 35.66 -13.15 18.99
CA GLN A 254 34.95 -12.60 20.15
C GLN A 254 35.81 -12.62 21.44
N SER A 255 37.13 -12.84 21.33
CA SER A 255 38.03 -13.03 22.47
C SER A 255 39.37 -12.35 22.28
N ASN A 256 39.98 -11.89 23.38
CA ASN A 256 41.32 -11.27 23.37
C ASN A 256 42.48 -12.28 23.29
N LYS A 257 42.21 -13.59 23.41
CA LYS A 257 43.24 -14.65 23.34
C LYS A 257 43.69 -14.99 21.92
N TRP A 258 42.87 -14.70 20.90
CA TRP A 258 43.08 -15.17 19.54
C TRP A 258 43.11 -14.00 18.54
N ASP A 259 43.93 -14.15 17.50
CA ASP A 259 44.11 -13.22 16.41
C ASP A 259 43.56 -13.82 15.11
N VAL A 260 42.85 -13.05 14.29
CA VAL A 260 42.33 -13.53 13.00
C VAL A 260 43.06 -12.79 11.88
N GLN A 261 43.87 -13.52 11.13
CA GLN A 261 44.73 -12.99 10.09
C GLN A 261 44.16 -13.35 8.72
N HIS A 262 43.87 -12.34 7.90
CA HIS A 262 43.32 -12.47 6.56
C HIS A 262 44.18 -11.69 5.57
N VAL A 263 44.37 -12.24 4.37
CA VAL A 263 45.03 -11.57 3.26
C VAL A 263 43.94 -11.09 2.30
N ALA A 264 44.06 -9.88 1.77
CA ALA A 264 43.07 -9.32 0.85
C ALA A 264 42.81 -10.27 -0.34
N ASN A 265 41.52 -10.50 -0.64
CA ASN A 265 41.03 -11.46 -1.64
C ASN A 265 41.31 -12.96 -1.35
N SER A 266 41.78 -13.32 -0.16
CA SER A 266 41.86 -14.71 0.30
C SER A 266 40.47 -15.30 0.61
N THR A 267 40.29 -16.58 0.34
CA THR A 267 39.13 -17.39 0.79
C THR A 267 39.45 -18.21 2.05
N GLU A 268 40.58 -17.91 2.71
CA GLU A 268 41.05 -18.56 3.93
C GLU A 268 41.43 -17.52 5.00
N TRP A 269 40.97 -17.72 6.24
CA TRP A 269 41.29 -16.91 7.43
C TRP A 269 42.12 -17.73 8.42
N THR A 270 43.30 -17.25 8.79
CA THR A 270 44.21 -17.95 9.71
C THR A 270 44.06 -17.41 11.12
N VAL A 271 43.49 -18.21 12.03
CA VAL A 271 43.35 -17.88 13.44
C VAL A 271 44.57 -18.38 14.21
N LYS A 272 45.22 -17.51 14.97
CA LYS A 272 46.43 -17.79 15.77
C LYS A 272 46.23 -17.42 17.25
N PRO A 273 46.91 -18.10 18.18
CA PRO A 273 46.96 -17.65 19.57
C PRO A 273 47.77 -16.36 19.67
N LYS A 274 47.32 -15.41 20.50
CA LYS A 274 48.12 -14.24 20.87
C LYS A 274 49.19 -14.60 21.89
N GLN A 275 50.17 -13.72 22.06
CA GLN A 275 51.23 -13.87 23.05
C GLN A 275 50.65 -14.13 24.45
N GLY A 276 51.13 -15.18 25.11
CA GLY A 276 50.61 -15.64 26.40
C GLY A 276 49.48 -16.68 26.34
N THR A 277 48.86 -16.90 25.18
CA THR A 277 47.90 -18.01 24.98
C THR A 277 48.68 -19.30 24.68
N ASN A 278 48.84 -20.15 25.71
CA ASN A 278 49.59 -21.41 25.68
C ASN A 278 48.71 -22.67 25.81
N GLN A 279 47.41 -22.50 26.02
CA GLN A 279 46.44 -23.59 26.17
C GLN A 279 45.01 -23.10 25.89
N LEU A 280 44.15 -24.03 25.45
CA LEU A 280 42.70 -23.90 25.44
C LEU A 280 42.16 -24.77 26.58
N ALA A 281 41.56 -24.17 27.61
CA ALA A 281 41.16 -24.91 28.81
C ALA A 281 40.02 -25.92 28.54
N SER A 282 39.79 -26.89 29.43
CA SER A 282 38.67 -27.83 29.26
C SER A 282 37.32 -27.09 29.23
N ASN A 283 36.52 -27.35 28.19
CA ASN A 283 35.29 -26.64 27.82
C ASN A 283 35.48 -25.15 27.42
N GLU A 284 36.71 -24.66 27.28
CA GLU A 284 36.96 -23.37 26.63
C GLU A 284 36.82 -23.51 25.11
N ALA A 285 36.32 -22.46 24.46
CA ALA A 285 36.14 -22.41 23.01
C ALA A 285 36.73 -21.15 22.40
N ILE A 286 37.41 -21.31 21.26
CA ILE A 286 37.68 -20.20 20.35
C ILE A 286 36.34 -19.78 19.75
N LYS A 287 35.91 -18.55 20.00
CA LYS A 287 34.67 -17.99 19.48
C LYS A 287 34.97 -17.06 18.32
N LEU A 288 34.41 -17.36 17.15
CA LEU A 288 34.63 -16.63 15.91
C LEU A 288 33.28 -16.19 15.34
N ASN A 289 33.08 -14.88 15.20
CA ASN A 289 31.90 -14.31 14.56
C ASN A 289 32.16 -14.17 13.06
N ILE A 290 31.37 -14.88 12.25
CA ILE A 290 31.40 -14.88 10.79
C ILE A 290 30.25 -14.00 10.31
N THR A 291 30.52 -13.01 9.45
CA THR A 291 29.53 -12.09 8.89
C THR A 291 29.71 -11.93 7.38
N ASN A 292 28.75 -11.25 6.73
CA ASN A 292 28.68 -11.07 5.27
C ASN A 292 28.55 -12.37 4.46
N LEU A 293 28.13 -13.47 5.10
CA LEU A 293 27.98 -14.78 4.44
C LEU A 293 26.72 -14.79 3.55
N VAL A 294 26.89 -14.48 2.27
CA VAL A 294 25.85 -14.70 1.24
C VAL A 294 26.05 -16.10 0.66
N THR A 295 24.97 -16.88 0.54
CA THR A 295 25.02 -18.25 -0.02
C THR A 295 24.27 -18.35 -1.35
N SER A 296 24.63 -19.35 -2.17
CA SER A 296 24.14 -19.51 -3.55
C SER A 296 23.93 -20.97 -3.95
N HIS A 297 23.44 -21.19 -5.18
CA HIS A 297 23.12 -22.51 -5.76
C HIS A 297 22.03 -23.28 -4.99
N SER A 298 21.85 -24.57 -5.29
CA SER A 298 20.83 -25.41 -4.67
C SER A 298 20.98 -25.51 -3.14
N SER A 299 19.84 -25.56 -2.46
CA SER A 299 19.74 -25.67 -1.00
C SER A 299 20.10 -27.07 -0.52
N GLY A 300 20.63 -27.19 0.68
CA GLY A 300 21.21 -28.42 1.25
C GLY A 300 22.47 -28.13 2.06
N ALA A 301 23.25 -29.17 2.37
CA ALA A 301 24.51 -29.01 3.07
C ALA A 301 25.59 -28.39 2.17
N GLY A 302 26.13 -27.24 2.59
CA GLY A 302 27.48 -26.82 2.25
C GLY A 302 28.41 -27.08 3.43
N TYR A 303 29.72 -26.85 3.26
CA TYR A 303 30.72 -27.15 4.30
C TYR A 303 31.64 -25.98 4.61
N LEU A 304 31.86 -25.73 5.90
CA LEU A 304 32.96 -24.95 6.44
C LEU A 304 34.07 -25.93 6.88
N TYR A 305 35.31 -25.59 6.59
CA TYR A 305 36.48 -26.37 6.96
C TYR A 305 37.30 -25.63 8.02
N VAL A 306 37.56 -26.31 9.14
CA VAL A 306 38.54 -25.88 10.14
C VAL A 306 39.76 -26.78 10.01
N ARG A 307 40.75 -26.35 9.23
CA ARG A 307 42.05 -27.03 9.14
C ARG A 307 42.91 -26.57 10.32
N TYR A 308 43.42 -27.51 11.10
CA TYR A 308 44.27 -27.22 12.26
C TYR A 308 45.71 -27.65 11.98
N LYS A 309 46.67 -26.78 12.32
CA LYS A 309 48.10 -26.96 12.04
C LYS A 309 48.98 -26.71 13.27
N ASN A 310 50.08 -27.46 13.39
CA ASN A 310 51.03 -27.43 14.51
C ASN A 310 50.34 -27.50 15.89
N ILE A 311 49.34 -28.38 16.09
CA ILE A 311 48.72 -28.56 17.42
C ILE A 311 49.56 -29.57 18.23
N PRO A 312 50.14 -29.19 19.39
CA PRO A 312 51.07 -30.05 20.13
C PRO A 312 50.52 -31.44 20.47
N ASN A 313 51.25 -32.49 20.11
CA ASN A 313 50.93 -33.93 20.29
C ASN A 313 49.80 -34.50 19.40
N TYR A 314 49.34 -33.74 18.39
CA TYR A 314 48.34 -34.18 17.42
C TYR A 314 48.86 -34.02 15.99
N PRO A 315 48.38 -34.82 15.03
CA PRO A 315 48.69 -34.60 13.62
C PRO A 315 47.89 -33.44 13.04
N ASP A 316 48.45 -32.72 12.06
CA ASP A 316 47.70 -31.74 11.27
C ASP A 316 46.48 -32.40 10.59
N GLY A 317 45.37 -31.67 10.48
CA GLY A 317 44.12 -32.24 9.97
C GLY A 317 43.02 -31.23 9.67
N GLN A 318 41.83 -31.74 9.35
CA GLN A 318 40.65 -30.94 8.99
C GLN A 318 39.42 -31.44 9.74
N LEU A 319 38.68 -30.52 10.35
CA LEU A 319 37.31 -30.74 10.82
C LEU A 319 36.35 -30.13 9.81
N VAL A 320 35.30 -30.88 9.48
CA VAL A 320 34.27 -30.50 8.50
C VAL A 320 33.00 -30.15 9.26
N VAL A 321 32.46 -28.95 9.03
CA VAL A 321 31.29 -28.42 9.73
C VAL A 321 30.19 -28.15 8.70
N PRO A 322 29.04 -28.85 8.74
CA PRO A 322 27.97 -28.65 7.77
C PRO A 322 27.25 -27.32 8.04
N ILE A 323 27.16 -26.47 7.02
CA ILE A 323 26.29 -25.30 6.97
C ILE A 323 25.03 -25.70 6.20
N GLU A 324 23.86 -25.61 6.83
CA GLU A 324 22.59 -25.93 6.17
C GLU A 324 22.07 -24.70 5.41
N LYS A 325 22.24 -24.69 4.09
CA LYS A 325 21.65 -23.69 3.20
C LYS A 325 20.17 -24.00 3.01
N THR A 326 19.28 -23.14 3.48
CA THR A 326 17.82 -23.36 3.44
C THR A 326 17.08 -22.11 2.96
N PRO A 327 15.98 -22.25 2.19
CA PRO A 327 15.08 -21.13 1.88
C PRO A 327 14.19 -20.75 3.09
N LEU A 328 14.18 -21.57 4.15
CA LEU A 328 13.42 -21.40 5.39
C LEU A 328 14.40 -21.41 6.58
N LEU A 329 14.76 -20.24 7.10
CA LEU A 329 15.67 -20.15 8.24
C LEU A 329 14.92 -20.40 9.55
N TYR A 330 15.24 -21.49 10.25
CA TYR A 330 14.75 -21.71 11.62
C TYR A 330 15.77 -21.22 12.65
N ARG A 331 15.38 -20.25 13.50
CA ARG A 331 16.25 -19.69 14.55
C ARG A 331 15.44 -19.35 15.79
N ALA A 332 15.92 -19.74 16.96
CA ALA A 332 15.31 -19.41 18.27
C ALA A 332 13.79 -19.68 18.39
N GLY A 333 13.26 -20.73 17.74
CA GLY A 333 11.83 -21.05 17.75
C GLY A 333 10.97 -20.28 16.74
N GLN A 334 11.61 -19.66 15.74
CA GLN A 334 10.98 -18.82 14.73
C GLN A 334 11.44 -19.22 13.31
N VAL A 335 10.57 -19.02 12.32
CA VAL A 335 10.84 -19.27 10.90
C VAL A 335 10.94 -17.95 10.14
N GLY A 336 12.07 -17.72 9.46
CA GLY A 336 12.28 -16.64 8.50
C GLY A 336 12.23 -17.14 7.06
N ILE A 337 11.55 -16.41 6.18
CA ILE A 337 11.58 -16.59 4.71
C ILE A 337 11.96 -15.23 4.12
N GLY A 338 13.06 -15.16 3.34
CA GLY A 338 13.61 -13.88 2.86
C GLY A 338 14.20 -12.97 3.96
N THR A 339 14.44 -13.51 5.16
CA THR A 339 14.98 -12.76 6.30
C THR A 339 15.86 -13.62 7.21
N THR A 340 17.02 -13.08 7.61
CA THR A 340 17.95 -13.71 8.55
C THR A 340 17.65 -13.38 10.02
N THR A 341 16.67 -12.50 10.25
CA THR A 341 16.24 -11.99 11.56
C THR A 341 14.71 -12.01 11.67
N PRO A 342 14.09 -13.19 11.85
CA PRO A 342 12.66 -13.28 12.11
C PRO A 342 12.29 -12.47 13.37
N ALA A 343 11.18 -11.72 13.30
CA ALA A 343 10.69 -10.87 14.40
C ALA A 343 9.52 -11.49 15.18
N LYS A 344 8.97 -12.61 14.67
CA LYS A 344 7.82 -13.39 15.15
C LYS A 344 8.01 -14.86 14.76
N GLN A 345 7.14 -15.75 15.24
CA GLN A 345 7.18 -17.20 14.94
C GLN A 345 7.24 -17.53 13.44
N LEU A 346 6.62 -16.71 12.59
CA LEU A 346 6.84 -16.70 11.15
C LEU A 346 7.07 -15.25 10.71
N HIS A 347 8.15 -15.00 9.97
CA HIS A 347 8.45 -13.72 9.33
C HIS A 347 8.75 -13.97 7.85
N VAL A 348 7.88 -13.49 6.97
CA VAL A 348 8.02 -13.60 5.51
C VAL A 348 8.30 -12.22 4.95
N VAL A 349 9.44 -12.08 4.27
CA VAL A 349 9.79 -10.88 3.49
C VAL A 349 9.62 -11.24 2.02
N GLY A 350 8.46 -10.91 1.46
CA GLY A 350 8.05 -11.29 0.12
C GLY A 350 6.54 -11.57 0.04
N ASP A 351 6.11 -12.13 -1.08
CA ASP A 351 4.71 -12.49 -1.31
C ASP A 351 4.37 -13.90 -0.78
N LEU A 352 3.16 -14.09 -0.24
CA LEU A 352 2.65 -15.40 0.18
C LEU A 352 1.49 -15.86 -0.72
N VAL A 353 1.74 -16.87 -1.55
CA VAL A 353 0.73 -17.49 -2.43
C VAL A 353 -0.15 -18.47 -1.65
N LEU A 354 -1.46 -18.35 -1.75
CA LEU A 354 -2.43 -19.29 -1.17
C LEU A 354 -3.22 -20.04 -2.25
N GLY A 355 -3.11 -21.37 -2.19
CA GLY A 355 -3.93 -22.31 -2.95
C GLY A 355 -3.57 -22.47 -4.43
N LYS A 356 -4.34 -23.34 -5.08
CA LYS A 356 -4.52 -23.49 -6.52
C LYS A 356 -5.95 -23.94 -6.75
N ASN A 357 -6.56 -23.60 -7.89
CA ASN A 357 -7.76 -24.27 -8.38
C ASN A 357 -7.47 -25.05 -9.67
N ASP A 358 -8.46 -25.78 -10.18
CA ASP A 358 -8.34 -26.62 -11.39
C ASP A 358 -8.06 -25.81 -12.67
N ALA A 359 -8.24 -24.49 -12.61
CA ALA A 359 -7.91 -23.52 -13.67
C ALA A 359 -6.58 -22.78 -13.39
N ASN A 360 -5.72 -23.33 -12.52
CA ASN A 360 -4.39 -22.82 -12.14
C ASN A 360 -4.34 -21.46 -11.42
N LYS A 361 -5.49 -20.83 -11.17
CA LYS A 361 -5.59 -19.51 -10.52
C LYS A 361 -5.20 -19.55 -9.05
N LYS A 362 -4.71 -18.42 -8.53
CA LYS A 362 -4.17 -18.28 -7.17
C LYS A 362 -4.68 -17.00 -6.51
N PHE A 363 -4.79 -17.04 -5.19
CA PHE A 363 -4.76 -15.82 -4.39
C PHE A 363 -3.34 -15.60 -3.87
N ILE A 364 -2.96 -14.35 -3.69
CA ILE A 364 -1.64 -13.97 -3.20
C ILE A 364 -1.76 -12.81 -2.22
N PHE A 365 -1.07 -12.92 -1.10
CA PHE A 365 -0.82 -11.84 -0.16
C PHE A 365 0.46 -11.12 -0.59
N HIS A 366 0.31 -9.96 -1.23
CA HIS A 366 1.43 -9.07 -1.52
C HIS A 366 1.76 -8.22 -0.30
N SER A 367 2.99 -8.28 0.19
CA SER A 367 3.51 -7.38 1.22
C SER A 367 4.52 -6.42 0.59
N ARG A 368 4.07 -5.23 0.18
CA ARG A 368 4.90 -4.26 -0.56
C ARG A 368 5.29 -3.07 0.29
N THR A 369 6.55 -2.67 0.16
CA THR A 369 7.09 -1.36 0.53
C THR A 369 7.15 -0.49 -0.72
N GLY A 370 6.43 0.63 -0.77
CA GLY A 370 6.32 1.45 -1.97
C GLY A 370 7.58 2.29 -2.25
N ASN A 371 8.15 2.19 -3.46
CA ASN A 371 9.33 2.96 -3.87
C ASN A 371 9.05 4.48 -4.00
N THR A 372 7.84 4.86 -4.40
CA THR A 372 7.51 6.24 -4.81
C THR A 372 6.23 6.83 -4.21
N GLU A 373 5.41 6.04 -3.50
CA GLU A 373 4.06 6.44 -3.05
C GLU A 373 3.82 6.24 -1.53
N ASN A 374 4.88 6.04 -0.73
CA ASN A 374 4.89 6.03 0.75
C ASN A 374 3.89 5.11 1.50
N ASN A 375 3.17 4.23 0.81
CA ASN A 375 2.18 3.35 1.40
C ASN A 375 2.67 1.90 1.42
N ASP A 376 3.09 1.44 2.60
CA ASP A 376 3.25 0.01 2.88
C ASP A 376 1.86 -0.64 2.99
N PHE A 377 1.60 -1.66 2.17
CA PHE A 377 0.29 -2.33 2.13
C PHE A 377 0.40 -3.85 2.04
N LEU A 378 -0.60 -4.51 2.61
CA LEU A 378 -0.94 -5.91 2.35
C LEU A 378 -2.07 -5.95 1.31
N GLN A 379 -1.92 -6.64 0.20
CA GLN A 379 -2.99 -6.78 -0.81
C GLN A 379 -3.31 -8.25 -1.08
N ILE A 380 -4.61 -8.54 -1.19
CA ILE A 380 -5.16 -9.81 -1.68
C ILE A 380 -5.63 -9.58 -3.12
N THR A 381 -4.98 -10.21 -4.09
CA THR A 381 -5.46 -10.18 -5.49
C THR A 381 -5.34 -11.56 -6.16
N SER A 382 -5.86 -11.65 -7.38
CA SER A 382 -5.84 -12.83 -8.24
C SER A 382 -5.14 -12.57 -9.57
N ASP A 383 -4.77 -13.64 -10.26
CA ASP A 383 -4.30 -13.63 -11.64
C ASP A 383 -5.45 -13.59 -12.67
N ASN A 384 -5.19 -12.93 -13.80
CA ASN A 384 -6.06 -12.95 -14.97
C ASN A 384 -5.79 -14.19 -15.85
N SER A 385 -6.52 -14.35 -16.96
CA SER A 385 -6.37 -15.50 -17.87
C SER A 385 -5.03 -15.59 -18.62
N GLN A 386 -4.17 -14.56 -18.53
CA GLN A 386 -2.78 -14.59 -19.02
C GLN A 386 -1.75 -14.74 -17.90
N GLY A 387 -2.18 -14.96 -16.64
CA GLY A 387 -1.29 -15.06 -15.48
C GLY A 387 -0.80 -13.71 -14.92
N ASN A 388 -1.35 -12.58 -15.39
CA ASN A 388 -0.99 -11.25 -14.89
C ASN A 388 -1.86 -10.85 -13.69
N TRP A 389 -1.24 -10.28 -12.66
CA TRP A 389 -1.92 -9.85 -11.43
C TRP A 389 -2.86 -8.65 -11.65
N VAL A 390 -4.06 -8.70 -11.07
CA VAL A 390 -5.10 -7.68 -11.26
C VAL A 390 -5.14 -6.70 -10.09
N TRP A 391 -4.16 -5.80 -10.05
CA TRP A 391 -3.88 -4.86 -8.95
C TRP A 391 -5.05 -3.96 -8.51
N GLU A 392 -6.08 -3.79 -9.34
CA GLU A 392 -7.20 -2.86 -9.13
C GLU A 392 -8.55 -3.59 -8.99
N GLN A 393 -8.56 -4.91 -8.76
CA GLN A 393 -9.77 -5.69 -8.47
C GLN A 393 -9.69 -6.48 -7.15
N GLY A 394 -8.60 -6.34 -6.41
CA GLY A 394 -8.35 -7.00 -5.13
C GLY A 394 -8.86 -6.23 -3.90
N ILE A 395 -8.47 -6.74 -2.72
CA ILE A 395 -8.62 -6.06 -1.43
C ILE A 395 -7.26 -5.56 -0.96
N THR A 396 -7.15 -4.27 -0.66
CA THR A 396 -5.92 -3.58 -0.24
C THR A 396 -6.05 -3.14 1.22
N LEU A 397 -5.01 -3.35 2.02
CA LEU A 397 -4.94 -3.03 3.44
C LEU A 397 -3.68 -2.19 3.69
N LYS A 398 -3.82 -0.86 3.79
CA LYS A 398 -2.69 0.04 4.10
C LYS A 398 -2.30 -0.08 5.58
N ARG A 399 -1.02 0.13 5.92
CA ARG A 399 -0.55 0.08 7.33
C ARG A 399 -1.19 1.14 8.25
N ASN A 400 -1.74 2.22 7.71
CA ASN A 400 -2.52 3.22 8.46
C ASN A 400 -3.98 2.78 8.78
N GLY A 401 -4.36 1.56 8.40
CA GLY A 401 -5.67 0.97 8.65
C GLY A 401 -6.75 1.26 7.60
N ASP A 402 -6.40 1.88 6.46
CA ASP A 402 -7.35 2.10 5.36
C ASP A 402 -7.53 0.84 4.52
N VAL A 403 -8.78 0.55 4.15
CA VAL A 403 -9.16 -0.63 3.36
C VAL A 403 -9.68 -0.20 2.00
N GLY A 404 -9.10 -0.74 0.93
CA GLY A 404 -9.57 -0.57 -0.44
C GLY A 404 -10.17 -1.85 -0.99
N ILE A 405 -11.30 -1.78 -1.67
CA ILE A 405 -11.86 -2.90 -2.46
C ILE A 405 -12.04 -2.42 -3.89
N GLY A 406 -11.36 -3.05 -4.86
CA GLY A 406 -11.27 -2.53 -6.23
C GLY A 406 -10.41 -1.27 -6.38
N THR A 407 -9.61 -0.94 -5.36
CA THR A 407 -8.71 0.23 -5.33
C THR A 407 -7.42 -0.14 -4.60
N LYS A 408 -6.28 0.31 -5.12
CA LYS A 408 -4.94 0.13 -4.52
C LYS A 408 -4.52 1.35 -3.67
N THR A 409 -5.24 2.46 -3.80
CA THR A 409 -4.99 3.75 -3.14
C THR A 409 -6.26 4.25 -2.45
N PRO A 410 -6.82 3.52 -1.46
CA PRO A 410 -7.96 4.01 -0.69
C PRO A 410 -7.60 5.32 0.02
N ASN A 411 -8.46 6.33 -0.10
CA ASN A 411 -8.32 7.63 0.55
C ASN A 411 -9.15 7.73 1.84
N ASP A 412 -10.12 6.84 1.98
CA ASP A 412 -10.98 6.67 3.15
C ASP A 412 -10.66 5.38 3.92
N LYS A 413 -11.14 5.29 5.17
CA LYS A 413 -10.97 4.09 6.02
C LYS A 413 -11.55 2.81 5.40
N LEU A 414 -12.59 2.94 4.58
CA LEU A 414 -13.09 1.89 3.68
C LEU A 414 -13.55 2.52 2.36
N GLU A 415 -12.72 2.44 1.32
CA GLU A 415 -13.05 2.85 -0.04
C GLU A 415 -13.43 1.61 -0.88
N VAL A 416 -14.56 1.67 -1.59
CA VAL A 416 -15.01 0.59 -2.48
C VAL A 416 -15.24 1.15 -3.88
N SER A 417 -14.37 0.79 -4.81
CA SER A 417 -14.50 1.08 -6.24
C SER A 417 -15.53 0.12 -6.86
N GLY A 418 -16.80 0.38 -6.57
CA GLY A 418 -17.93 -0.45 -7.00
C GLY A 418 -19.14 -0.38 -6.07
N ASN A 419 -20.13 -1.23 -6.34
CA ASN A 419 -21.40 -1.21 -5.62
C ASN A 419 -21.33 -1.95 -4.28
N ILE A 420 -21.55 -1.24 -3.17
CA ILE A 420 -21.71 -1.84 -1.84
C ILE A 420 -23.14 -2.37 -1.68
N LYS A 421 -23.28 -3.67 -1.37
CA LYS A 421 -24.58 -4.29 -1.02
C LYS A 421 -24.58 -4.78 0.42
N ALA A 422 -25.12 -3.98 1.33
CA ALA A 422 -25.42 -4.41 2.69
C ALA A 422 -26.65 -5.34 2.71
N THR A 423 -26.55 -6.48 3.40
CA THR A 423 -27.67 -7.41 3.64
C THR A 423 -28.43 -7.14 4.94
N GLY A 424 -27.92 -6.22 5.76
CA GLY A 424 -28.56 -5.69 6.96
C GLY A 424 -28.51 -4.16 6.97
N ALA A 425 -29.01 -3.54 8.04
CA ALA A 425 -29.03 -2.08 8.15
C ALA A 425 -27.62 -1.50 8.21
N ILE A 426 -27.32 -0.54 7.33
CA ILE A 426 -26.26 0.44 7.55
C ILE A 426 -26.67 1.25 8.78
N LYS A 427 -25.81 1.29 9.80
CA LYS A 427 -26.03 2.05 11.03
C LYS A 427 -24.97 3.14 11.15
N PRO A 428 -25.25 4.38 10.70
CA PRO A 428 -24.33 5.49 10.90
C PRO A 428 -24.14 5.79 12.39
N SER A 429 -23.01 6.39 12.73
CA SER A 429 -22.79 6.97 14.05
C SER A 429 -23.75 8.14 14.26
N ALA A 430 -24.31 8.26 15.48
CA ALA A 430 -25.24 9.32 15.84
C ALA A 430 -24.49 10.56 16.35
N GLY A 431 -24.79 11.73 15.79
CA GLY A 431 -24.11 12.99 16.05
C GLY A 431 -24.42 14.06 14.99
N ASN A 432 -23.95 15.29 15.24
CA ASN A 432 -24.32 16.51 14.51
C ASN A 432 -23.13 17.18 13.80
N ASN A 433 -22.10 16.41 13.41
CA ASN A 433 -21.00 16.90 12.56
C ASN A 433 -20.59 15.84 11.53
N GLU A 434 -19.62 16.15 10.67
CA GLU A 434 -19.20 15.34 9.54
C GLU A 434 -18.67 13.93 9.87
N ASN A 435 -18.26 13.67 11.11
CA ASN A 435 -17.85 12.33 11.58
C ASN A 435 -19.06 11.42 11.91
N PHE A 436 -20.28 11.87 11.59
CA PHE A 436 -21.56 11.27 11.94
C PHE A 436 -22.55 11.31 10.79
N GLY A 437 -23.47 10.33 10.78
CA GLY A 437 -24.41 10.14 9.68
C GLY A 437 -23.80 9.46 8.45
N ILE A 438 -24.57 9.42 7.37
CA ILE A 438 -24.06 9.15 6.03
C ILE A 438 -23.56 10.48 5.49
N MET A 439 -22.29 10.56 5.09
CA MET A 439 -21.75 11.63 4.26
C MET A 439 -21.75 11.16 2.81
N PHE A 440 -22.15 12.02 1.89
CA PHE A 440 -21.83 11.85 0.47
C PHE A 440 -20.41 12.41 0.21
N PRO A 441 -19.71 12.03 -0.87
CA PRO A 441 -18.42 12.61 -1.22
C PRO A 441 -18.54 14.13 -1.29
N LYS A 442 -17.63 14.84 -0.59
CA LYS A 442 -17.56 16.29 -0.70
C LYS A 442 -17.14 16.69 -2.11
N ASP A 443 -17.55 17.90 -2.50
CA ASP A 443 -17.07 18.60 -3.68
C ASP A 443 -17.11 17.77 -4.98
N PRO A 444 -18.26 17.16 -5.34
CA PRO A 444 -18.38 16.32 -6.54
C PRO A 444 -18.20 17.10 -7.85
N GLY A 445 -18.33 18.44 -7.82
CA GLY A 445 -17.94 19.35 -8.91
C GLY A 445 -16.52 19.93 -8.79
N GLY A 446 -15.81 19.67 -7.69
CA GLY A 446 -14.62 20.38 -7.23
C GLY A 446 -14.96 21.61 -6.37
N GLY A 447 -14.23 21.82 -5.27
CA GLY A 447 -14.61 22.78 -4.22
C GLY A 447 -13.81 22.58 -2.93
N GLY A 448 -14.42 22.90 -1.79
CA GLY A 448 -13.94 22.54 -0.44
C GLY A 448 -15.02 22.53 0.66
N ASP A 449 -16.30 22.71 0.31
CA ASP A 449 -17.41 23.02 1.22
C ASP A 449 -18.73 22.26 0.90
N ASP A 450 -18.87 21.69 -0.31
CA ASP A 450 -20.08 20.94 -0.71
C ASP A 450 -20.22 19.70 0.19
N ALA A 451 -21.38 19.56 0.83
CA ALA A 451 -21.71 18.35 1.57
C ALA A 451 -23.21 18.06 1.52
N ALA A 452 -23.57 16.82 1.22
CA ALA A 452 -24.88 16.25 1.51
C ALA A 452 -24.75 15.18 2.59
N TRP A 453 -25.76 15.04 3.45
CA TRP A 453 -25.72 14.09 4.56
C TRP A 453 -27.10 13.60 5.04
N ILE A 454 -27.06 12.48 5.76
CA ILE A 454 -28.19 11.96 6.54
C ILE A 454 -27.71 11.69 7.96
N ARG A 455 -28.02 12.57 8.92
CA ARG A 455 -27.55 12.53 10.32
C ARG A 455 -28.69 12.31 11.31
N TYR A 456 -28.39 11.71 12.45
CA TYR A 456 -29.33 11.54 13.56
C TYR A 456 -28.67 11.93 14.88
N TYR A 457 -29.28 12.86 15.64
CA TYR A 457 -28.71 13.39 16.88
C TYR A 457 -29.78 13.89 17.86
N ALA A 458 -29.44 13.95 19.15
CA ALA A 458 -30.27 14.56 20.18
C ALA A 458 -30.08 16.10 20.23
N ARG A 459 -31.16 16.88 20.28
CA ARG A 459 -31.08 18.34 20.54
C ARG A 459 -31.08 18.66 22.04
N SER A 460 -31.88 17.95 22.82
CA SER A 460 -31.93 18.02 24.28
C SER A 460 -32.70 16.82 24.83
N GLY A 461 -32.10 16.04 25.73
CA GLY A 461 -32.70 14.79 26.22
C GLY A 461 -33.10 13.86 25.07
N GLU A 462 -34.36 13.43 25.07
CA GLU A 462 -34.94 12.56 24.03
C GLU A 462 -35.37 13.31 22.75
N ALA A 463 -35.24 14.64 22.68
CA ALA A 463 -35.71 15.47 21.56
C ALA A 463 -34.77 15.39 20.33
N CYS A 464 -34.74 14.23 19.68
CA CYS A 464 -33.88 13.99 18.53
C CYS A 464 -34.32 14.74 17.25
N THR A 465 -33.38 14.82 16.31
CA THR A 465 -33.54 15.24 14.92
C THR A 465 -33.02 14.10 14.03
N LEU A 466 -33.80 13.73 13.01
CA LEU A 466 -33.27 13.12 11.78
C LEU A 466 -33.12 14.25 10.77
N GLU A 467 -31.90 14.47 10.32
CA GLU A 467 -31.50 15.57 9.45
C GLU A 467 -31.05 15.00 8.11
N ILE A 468 -31.91 15.16 7.09
CA ILE A 468 -31.49 15.07 5.70
C ILE A 468 -31.08 16.49 5.33
N GLY A 469 -29.78 16.70 5.14
CA GLY A 469 -29.18 18.02 4.99
C GLY A 469 -28.24 18.10 3.79
N ILE A 470 -28.10 19.32 3.31
CA ILE A 470 -27.22 19.76 2.24
C ILE A 470 -26.62 21.10 2.68
N SER A 471 -25.41 21.44 2.23
CA SER A 471 -24.65 22.62 2.67
C SER A 471 -25.14 23.93 2.03
N ASN A 472 -26.37 24.33 2.37
CA ASN A 472 -26.76 25.73 2.54
C ASN A 472 -26.82 26.64 1.28
N ASP A 473 -26.45 26.20 0.08
CA ASP A 473 -26.60 27.02 -1.13
C ASP A 473 -28.07 27.12 -1.61
N ALA A 474 -28.34 28.01 -2.57
CA ALA A 474 -29.71 28.51 -2.83
C ALA A 474 -30.46 27.77 -3.94
N ASP A 475 -29.73 27.18 -4.89
CA ASP A 475 -30.16 26.12 -5.80
C ASP A 475 -29.88 24.72 -5.23
N ASP A 476 -29.16 24.64 -4.10
CA ASP A 476 -29.09 23.46 -3.26
C ASP A 476 -30.47 23.27 -2.58
N HIS A 477 -31.21 22.28 -3.06
CA HIS A 477 -32.57 21.97 -2.59
C HIS A 477 -32.63 20.55 -2.04
N ILE A 478 -33.56 20.30 -1.12
CA ILE A 478 -34.02 18.94 -0.84
C ILE A 478 -34.80 18.47 -2.07
N ALA A 479 -34.03 18.10 -3.08
CA ALA A 479 -34.46 17.66 -4.38
C ALA A 479 -34.82 16.18 -4.29
N LEU A 480 -36.11 15.87 -4.31
CA LEU A 480 -36.52 14.54 -4.73
C LEU A 480 -36.58 14.52 -6.27
N MET A 481 -35.38 14.48 -6.85
CA MET A 481 -35.00 14.56 -8.27
C MET A 481 -35.01 15.97 -8.90
N PRO A 482 -33.84 16.64 -9.03
CA PRO A 482 -33.73 18.07 -9.35
C PRO A 482 -34.37 18.59 -10.63
N GLN A 483 -34.05 18.03 -11.80
CA GLN A 483 -34.02 18.79 -13.07
C GLN A 483 -35.40 19.35 -13.47
N ASN A 484 -35.58 20.66 -13.67
CA ASN A 484 -34.61 21.74 -13.96
C ASN A 484 -33.84 22.38 -12.77
N GLY A 485 -33.99 21.89 -11.54
CA GLY A 485 -33.08 22.16 -10.40
C GLY A 485 -33.64 23.06 -9.29
N TYR A 486 -34.96 23.11 -9.11
CA TYR A 486 -35.65 24.25 -8.46
C TYR A 486 -36.10 23.82 -7.04
N VAL A 487 -35.99 24.71 -6.02
CA VAL A 487 -36.36 24.45 -4.60
C VAL A 487 -37.89 24.40 -4.40
N GLY A 488 -38.57 23.57 -5.17
CA GLY A 488 -39.96 23.27 -4.95
C GLY A 488 -40.12 22.30 -3.80
N ILE A 489 -40.52 22.84 -2.65
CA ILE A 489 -41.27 22.07 -1.65
C ILE A 489 -42.65 21.76 -2.27
N GLY A 490 -42.66 20.86 -3.26
CA GLY A 490 -43.76 20.62 -4.21
C GLY A 490 -43.41 20.70 -5.71
N THR A 491 -42.15 20.92 -6.13
CA THR A 491 -41.77 20.84 -7.56
C THR A 491 -40.27 20.55 -7.78
N ASN A 492 -39.96 19.89 -8.90
CA ASN A 492 -38.63 19.78 -9.50
C ASN A 492 -38.40 20.77 -10.65
N THR A 493 -39.37 21.65 -10.93
CA THR A 493 -39.27 22.65 -11.99
C THR A 493 -39.45 24.05 -11.39
N PRO A 494 -38.34 24.77 -11.11
CA PRO A 494 -38.33 26.42 -10.12
C PRO A 494 -39.10 27.59 -10.74
N SER A 495 -40.29 27.37 -11.30
CA SER A 495 -41.00 28.45 -12.02
C SER A 495 -41.22 29.70 -11.16
N ALA A 496 -41.16 29.57 -9.83
CA ALA A 496 -40.56 30.55 -8.92
C ALA A 496 -39.54 29.87 -7.98
N THR A 497 -38.61 30.63 -7.40
CA THR A 497 -37.44 30.11 -6.64
C THR A 497 -37.81 29.12 -5.53
N LEU A 498 -38.76 29.51 -4.67
CA LEU A 498 -39.44 28.62 -3.71
C LEU A 498 -40.87 28.39 -4.21
N HIS A 499 -41.01 27.60 -5.27
CA HIS A 499 -42.31 27.17 -5.78
C HIS A 499 -42.88 26.06 -4.86
N VAL A 500 -43.45 26.50 -3.73
CA VAL A 500 -44.42 25.69 -2.99
C VAL A 500 -45.65 25.53 -3.89
N ASN A 501 -45.80 24.36 -4.51
CA ASN A 501 -46.92 24.07 -5.42
C ASN A 501 -48.20 23.80 -4.60
N GLY A 502 -48.74 24.87 -4.02
CA GLY A 502 -49.86 24.80 -3.09
C GLY A 502 -50.01 26.08 -2.27
N ARG A 503 -50.97 26.07 -1.34
CA ARG A 503 -51.20 27.20 -0.42
C ARG A 503 -50.31 27.07 0.82
N ILE A 504 -49.77 28.20 1.28
CA ILE A 504 -49.00 28.28 2.53
C ILE A 504 -49.95 28.27 3.73
N LYS A 505 -49.60 27.49 4.76
CA LYS A 505 -50.18 27.57 6.11
C LYS A 505 -49.16 28.05 7.12
N ASP A 506 -49.65 28.73 8.15
CA ASP A 506 -48.93 28.95 9.40
C ASP A 506 -49.57 28.14 10.54
N LYS A 507 -49.23 28.47 11.79
CA LYS A 507 -49.78 27.83 13.01
C LYS A 507 -51.29 28.02 13.18
N THR A 508 -51.89 28.99 12.50
CA THR A 508 -53.26 29.48 12.70
C THR A 508 -54.21 29.19 11.53
N GLY A 509 -53.72 29.15 10.29
CA GLY A 509 -54.58 28.90 9.12
C GLY A 509 -53.86 28.93 7.78
N TRP A 510 -54.64 29.12 6.69
CA TRP A 510 -54.11 29.49 5.37
C TRP A 510 -53.78 30.99 5.35
N VAL A 511 -52.64 31.38 4.79
CA VAL A 511 -52.17 32.78 4.81
C VAL A 511 -53.12 33.76 4.07
N MET A 512 -53.84 33.29 3.05
CA MET A 512 -54.89 34.06 2.36
C MET A 512 -56.09 33.16 2.05
N PRO A 513 -57.28 33.40 2.65
CA PRO A 513 -58.52 32.68 2.32
C PRO A 513 -59.03 32.96 0.91
N VAL A 514 -59.67 31.96 0.30
CA VAL A 514 -60.40 32.10 -0.96
C VAL A 514 -61.72 32.84 -0.74
N GLY A 515 -62.18 33.60 -1.75
CA GLY A 515 -63.34 34.50 -1.63
C GLY A 515 -63.03 35.87 -1.03
N THR A 516 -61.79 36.11 -0.57
CA THR A 516 -61.33 37.42 -0.10
C THR A 516 -61.37 38.45 -1.23
N ILE A 517 -62.07 39.57 -1.02
CA ILE A 517 -62.14 40.70 -1.96
C ILE A 517 -61.20 41.81 -1.48
N LEU A 518 -60.37 42.36 -2.37
CA LEU A 518 -59.49 43.50 -2.11
C LEU A 518 -59.67 44.60 -3.15
N PRO A 519 -59.54 45.89 -2.78
CA PRO A 519 -59.33 46.97 -3.73
C PRO A 519 -57.95 46.83 -4.39
N TYR A 520 -57.84 47.19 -5.67
CA TYR A 520 -56.64 46.98 -6.46
C TYR A 520 -56.48 48.08 -7.52
N ALA A 521 -55.31 48.72 -7.56
CA ALA A 521 -55.04 49.86 -8.45
C ALA A 521 -54.68 49.47 -9.89
N GLY A 522 -54.32 48.20 -10.14
CA GLY A 522 -53.96 47.72 -11.48
C GLY A 522 -55.18 47.46 -12.38
N ALA A 523 -54.98 47.53 -13.69
CA ALA A 523 -56.04 47.36 -14.69
C ALA A 523 -56.51 45.91 -14.88
N THR A 524 -55.60 44.94 -14.76
CA THR A 524 -55.83 43.49 -14.96
C THR A 524 -55.60 42.73 -13.65
N ALA A 525 -56.40 41.69 -13.39
CA ALA A 525 -56.19 40.87 -12.20
C ALA A 525 -54.91 40.02 -12.33
N PRO A 526 -54.10 39.90 -11.25
CA PRO A 526 -52.94 39.00 -11.21
C PRO A 526 -53.37 37.52 -11.11
N GLU A 527 -52.41 36.62 -11.28
CA GLU A 527 -52.65 35.17 -11.20
C GLU A 527 -53.26 34.76 -9.84
N GLY A 528 -54.24 33.86 -9.86
CA GLY A 528 -55.01 33.48 -8.68
C GLY A 528 -56.04 34.53 -8.21
N TRP A 529 -56.29 35.60 -8.98
CA TRP A 529 -57.31 36.61 -8.68
C TRP A 529 -58.20 36.93 -9.90
N LEU A 530 -59.42 37.41 -9.65
CA LEU A 530 -60.40 37.79 -10.69
C LEU A 530 -60.95 39.20 -10.42
N LEU A 531 -61.17 40.01 -11.47
CA LEU A 531 -61.84 41.31 -11.33
C LEU A 531 -63.32 41.14 -10.94
N CYS A 532 -63.83 41.95 -10.01
CA CYS A 532 -65.22 41.91 -9.55
C CYS A 532 -66.16 42.72 -10.47
N GLN A 533 -66.42 42.20 -11.67
CA GLN A 533 -67.18 42.89 -12.72
C GLN A 533 -68.52 42.20 -13.07
N GLY A 534 -68.99 41.27 -12.25
CA GLY A 534 -70.27 40.57 -12.46
C GLY A 534 -70.27 39.52 -13.57
N GLN A 535 -69.10 39.18 -14.12
CA GLN A 535 -68.97 38.14 -15.13
C GLN A 535 -69.41 36.77 -14.59
N GLU A 536 -69.98 35.96 -15.47
CA GLU A 536 -70.40 34.59 -15.17
C GLU A 536 -69.23 33.63 -15.41
N LEU A 537 -68.92 32.84 -14.39
CA LEU A 537 -67.95 31.75 -14.42
C LEU A 537 -68.69 30.43 -14.21
N ASP A 538 -68.08 29.32 -14.62
CA ASP A 538 -68.53 28.00 -14.21
C ASP A 538 -67.54 27.42 -13.19
N LYS A 539 -68.04 26.91 -12.06
CA LYS A 539 -67.18 26.37 -10.98
C LYS A 539 -66.36 25.15 -11.42
N THR A 540 -66.82 24.45 -12.45
CA THR A 540 -66.16 23.25 -13.00
C THR A 540 -65.15 23.59 -14.10
N GLN A 541 -65.09 24.85 -14.52
CA GLN A 541 -64.18 25.35 -15.54
C GLN A 541 -62.71 25.23 -15.11
N GLU A 542 -61.82 24.99 -16.08
CA GLU A 542 -60.37 24.88 -15.91
C GLU A 542 -59.97 23.94 -14.74
N ASN A 543 -60.53 22.72 -14.70
CA ASN A 543 -60.26 21.72 -13.65
C ASN A 543 -60.54 22.25 -12.23
N ASN A 544 -61.77 22.72 -11.98
CA ASN A 544 -62.21 23.21 -10.67
C ASN A 544 -61.42 24.42 -10.13
N LYS A 545 -60.71 25.16 -11.00
CA LYS A 545 -59.94 26.37 -10.66
C LYS A 545 -60.73 27.43 -9.90
N TYR A 546 -62.04 27.52 -10.16
CA TYR A 546 -62.95 28.45 -9.47
C TYR A 546 -63.88 27.75 -8.45
N LYS A 547 -63.59 26.49 -8.08
CA LYS A 547 -64.43 25.69 -7.17
C LYS A 547 -64.26 26.11 -5.72
N ASP A 548 -63.04 26.31 -5.21
CA ASP A 548 -62.84 26.85 -3.86
C ASP A 548 -63.55 28.22 -3.71
N LEU A 549 -63.63 29.01 -4.80
CA LEU A 549 -64.41 30.24 -4.83
C LEU A 549 -65.93 30.00 -4.85
N PHE A 550 -66.43 29.06 -5.66
CA PHE A 550 -67.86 28.70 -5.65
C PHE A 550 -68.30 28.12 -4.30
N ASP A 551 -67.48 27.30 -3.65
CA ASP A 551 -67.78 26.74 -2.33
C ASP A 551 -67.98 27.86 -1.29
N VAL A 552 -67.29 28.99 -1.44
CA VAL A 552 -67.42 30.18 -0.58
C VAL A 552 -68.60 31.08 -1.00
N ILE A 553 -68.78 31.39 -2.29
CA ILE A 553 -69.78 32.40 -2.72
C ILE A 553 -71.08 31.82 -3.31
N ALA A 554 -71.03 30.64 -3.93
CA ALA A 554 -72.12 29.96 -4.64
C ALA A 554 -72.85 30.87 -5.66
N HIS A 555 -74.12 30.57 -5.99
CA HIS A 555 -74.94 31.36 -6.93
C HIS A 555 -75.36 32.75 -6.41
N ARG A 556 -74.74 33.27 -5.34
CA ARG A 556 -75.20 34.44 -4.58
C ARG A 556 -75.27 35.75 -5.37
N TYR A 557 -74.53 35.87 -6.45
CA TYR A 557 -74.59 37.02 -7.38
C TYR A 557 -75.25 36.67 -8.73
N THR A 558 -75.77 35.45 -8.88
CA THR A 558 -76.56 35.00 -10.03
C THR A 558 -78.05 35.02 -9.69
N GLN A 559 -78.78 35.96 -10.28
CA GLN A 559 -80.24 35.98 -10.20
C GLN A 559 -80.82 34.66 -10.72
N ASN A 560 -81.61 33.97 -9.88
CA ASN A 560 -82.17 32.64 -10.12
C ASN A 560 -81.13 31.55 -10.49
N GLY A 561 -79.87 31.69 -10.04
CA GLY A 561 -78.79 30.77 -10.39
C GLY A 561 -78.95 29.35 -9.81
N SER A 562 -78.68 28.36 -10.65
CA SER A 562 -78.61 26.94 -10.28
C SER A 562 -77.58 26.19 -11.13
N GLY A 563 -77.17 24.99 -10.70
CA GLY A 563 -76.18 24.16 -11.38
C GLY A 563 -74.73 24.53 -11.06
N ASN A 564 -73.92 24.78 -12.09
CA ASN A 564 -72.47 25.02 -11.96
C ASN A 564 -72.05 26.48 -12.23
N LYS A 565 -72.92 27.27 -12.87
CA LYS A 565 -72.63 28.66 -13.26
C LYS A 565 -72.94 29.66 -12.15
N PHE A 566 -72.00 30.54 -11.88
CA PHE A 566 -72.10 31.56 -10.84
C PHE A 566 -71.45 32.87 -11.30
N LYS A 567 -72.04 33.99 -10.93
CA LYS A 567 -71.47 35.30 -11.19
C LYS A 567 -70.60 35.73 -10.02
N LEU A 568 -69.56 36.50 -10.33
CA LEU A 568 -68.82 37.24 -9.33
C LEU A 568 -69.62 38.46 -8.84
N PRO A 569 -69.24 39.10 -7.73
CA PRO A 569 -69.72 40.44 -7.41
C PRO A 569 -69.50 41.41 -8.58
N ASN A 570 -70.45 42.32 -8.84
CA ASN A 570 -70.23 43.47 -9.72
C ASN A 570 -70.03 44.74 -8.88
N LEU A 571 -68.78 45.13 -8.67
CA LEU A 571 -68.41 46.34 -7.91
C LEU A 571 -68.12 47.55 -8.81
N GLN A 572 -68.35 47.45 -10.13
CA GLN A 572 -68.14 48.57 -11.06
C GLN A 572 -69.09 49.73 -10.73
N GLY A 573 -68.52 50.84 -10.26
CA GLY A 573 -69.29 52.03 -9.87
C GLY A 573 -70.22 51.83 -8.68
N ARG A 574 -69.93 50.86 -7.79
CA ARG A 574 -70.62 50.60 -6.52
C ARG A 574 -69.63 50.64 -5.37
N VAL A 575 -70.11 51.00 -4.17
CA VAL A 575 -69.33 50.93 -2.92
C VAL A 575 -69.77 49.68 -2.16
N PRO A 576 -68.86 48.80 -1.70
CA PRO A 576 -69.23 47.67 -0.86
C PRO A 576 -69.65 48.15 0.54
N VAL A 577 -70.62 47.46 1.14
CA VAL A 577 -71.13 47.73 2.49
C VAL A 577 -71.06 46.46 3.34
N GLY A 578 -70.86 46.62 4.65
CA GLY A 578 -70.88 45.49 5.58
C GLY A 578 -72.26 44.82 5.63
N PHE A 579 -72.27 43.49 5.66
CA PHE A 579 -73.49 42.72 5.90
C PHE A 579 -73.98 42.93 7.33
N SER A 580 -75.29 43.14 7.49
CA SER A 580 -75.98 43.21 8.78
C SER A 580 -77.27 42.42 8.66
N ASN A 581 -77.64 41.60 9.66
CA ASN A 581 -78.88 40.82 9.63
C ASN A 581 -80.16 41.67 9.60
N GLU A 582 -80.05 42.99 9.85
CA GLU A 582 -81.17 43.92 9.96
C GLU A 582 -81.15 44.99 8.86
N GLY A 583 -82.35 45.44 8.46
CA GLY A 583 -82.53 46.53 7.51
C GLY A 583 -82.07 46.19 6.09
N GLU A 584 -81.52 47.20 5.40
CA GLU A 584 -81.34 47.14 3.94
C GLU A 584 -80.18 46.24 3.48
N PHE A 585 -79.24 45.88 4.36
CA PHE A 585 -78.02 45.14 4.02
C PHE A 585 -78.06 43.65 4.44
N ASN A 586 -79.27 43.11 4.64
CA ASN A 586 -79.56 41.77 5.15
C ASN A 586 -79.40 40.60 4.17
N SER A 587 -78.72 40.80 3.04
CA SER A 587 -78.25 39.70 2.20
C SER A 587 -76.97 40.08 1.46
N LEU A 588 -75.92 39.27 1.62
CA LEU A 588 -74.71 39.36 0.80
C LEU A 588 -75.09 39.22 -0.68
N GLY A 589 -74.75 40.23 -1.49
CA GLY A 589 -75.10 40.29 -2.91
C GLY A 589 -76.32 41.15 -3.26
N LYS A 590 -77.08 41.62 -2.27
CA LYS A 590 -78.10 42.65 -2.47
C LYS A 590 -77.44 43.96 -2.93
N THR A 591 -78.11 44.71 -3.81
CA THR A 591 -77.68 46.03 -4.28
C THR A 591 -78.80 47.06 -4.13
N GLY A 592 -78.43 48.32 -3.99
CA GLY A 592 -79.35 49.45 -3.78
C GLY A 592 -78.60 50.78 -3.76
N GLY A 593 -79.32 51.87 -3.49
CA GLY A 593 -78.79 53.23 -3.51
C GLY A 593 -78.72 53.86 -4.90
N ASN A 594 -78.99 55.16 -4.98
CA ASN A 594 -79.05 55.92 -6.23
C ASN A 594 -77.88 56.91 -6.34
N LYS A 595 -77.34 57.10 -7.55
CA LYS A 595 -76.29 58.12 -7.81
C LYS A 595 -76.86 59.55 -7.82
N THR A 596 -78.11 59.68 -8.26
CA THR A 596 -78.93 60.89 -8.19
C THR A 596 -80.32 60.53 -7.68
N HIS A 597 -80.99 61.44 -6.98
CA HIS A 597 -82.29 61.15 -6.37
C HIS A 597 -83.27 62.31 -6.55
N THR A 598 -84.54 62.00 -6.86
CA THR A 598 -85.66 62.94 -6.86
C THR A 598 -86.51 62.66 -5.63
N LEU A 599 -86.75 63.70 -4.82
CA LEU A 599 -87.57 63.61 -3.61
C LEU A 599 -89.02 63.24 -3.95
N THR A 600 -89.55 62.23 -3.27
CA THR A 600 -90.96 61.85 -3.30
C THR A 600 -91.79 62.72 -2.35
N VAL A 601 -93.12 62.66 -2.44
CA VAL A 601 -94.03 63.40 -1.54
C VAL A 601 -93.82 63.02 -0.07
N ASN A 602 -93.43 61.78 0.24
CA ASN A 602 -93.13 61.34 1.60
C ASN A 602 -91.80 61.88 2.13
N GLU A 603 -90.90 62.33 1.24
CA GLU A 603 -89.63 62.98 1.56
C GLU A 603 -89.74 64.51 1.52
N MET A 604 -90.92 65.04 1.15
CA MET A 604 -91.25 66.47 1.24
C MET A 604 -92.06 66.76 2.53
N PRO A 605 -91.76 67.84 3.26
CA PRO A 605 -92.58 68.28 4.39
C PRO A 605 -94.03 68.62 4.00
N SER A 606 -94.95 68.43 4.95
CA SER A 606 -96.39 68.70 4.79
C SER A 606 -96.68 70.17 4.47
N HIS A 607 -97.60 70.41 3.52
CA HIS A 607 -98.00 71.73 3.02
C HIS A 607 -99.44 71.70 2.48
N ASN A 608 -100.04 72.87 2.19
CA ASN A 608 -101.45 73.00 1.82
C ASN A 608 -101.69 74.16 0.82
N HIS A 609 -102.74 74.06 0.00
CA HIS A 609 -103.20 75.08 -0.94
C HIS A 609 -104.73 75.26 -0.81
N GLY A 610 -105.18 76.41 -0.33
CA GLY A 610 -106.60 76.71 -0.12
C GLY A 610 -107.30 77.31 -1.34
N VAL A 611 -108.58 77.00 -1.54
CA VAL A 611 -109.45 77.51 -2.62
C VAL A 611 -110.85 77.84 -2.05
N ASN A 612 -111.50 78.85 -2.63
CA ASN A 612 -112.83 79.33 -2.23
C ASN A 612 -113.65 79.70 -3.47
N ASP A 613 -114.88 79.20 -3.58
CA ASP A 613 -115.83 79.54 -4.66
C ASP A 613 -117.09 80.19 -4.04
N PRO A 614 -117.37 81.48 -4.31
CA PRO A 614 -118.51 82.18 -3.73
C PRO A 614 -119.86 81.83 -4.39
N GLY A 615 -119.87 80.99 -5.44
CA GLY A 615 -121.08 80.53 -6.11
C GLY A 615 -121.49 81.35 -7.34
N HIS A 616 -122.38 80.75 -8.13
CA HIS A 616 -122.89 81.29 -9.39
C HIS A 616 -124.35 80.86 -9.61
N ASN A 617 -125.07 81.52 -10.53
CA ASN A 617 -126.50 81.32 -10.74
C ASN A 617 -126.84 80.99 -12.21
N HIS A 618 -127.98 80.33 -12.41
CA HIS A 618 -128.51 79.95 -13.73
C HIS A 618 -129.81 80.72 -14.02
N GLN A 619 -129.98 81.15 -15.28
CA GLN A 619 -131.15 81.93 -15.70
C GLN A 619 -132.24 81.07 -16.36
N ILE A 620 -133.49 81.51 -16.20
CA ILE A 620 -134.72 80.93 -16.75
C ILE A 620 -135.33 81.97 -17.70
N ASN A 621 -135.66 81.59 -18.95
CA ASN A 621 -136.14 82.54 -19.96
C ASN A 621 -137.54 82.13 -20.51
N PRO A 622 -138.63 82.81 -20.06
CA PRO A 622 -139.95 82.80 -20.69
C PRO A 622 -140.11 83.92 -21.73
N GLY A 623 -140.68 83.61 -22.90
CA GLY A 623 -141.14 84.57 -23.92
C GLY A 623 -141.91 83.84 -25.03
N ASP A 624 -142.90 84.40 -25.71
CA ASP A 624 -143.57 85.72 -25.59
C ASP A 624 -145.09 85.52 -25.77
N SER A 625 -145.99 86.39 -25.32
CA SER A 625 -145.83 87.72 -24.70
C SER A 625 -146.70 87.82 -23.44
N GLY A 626 -146.22 88.52 -22.40
CA GLY A 626 -147.13 88.99 -21.33
C GLY A 626 -147.39 88.05 -20.15
N GLY A 627 -146.39 87.26 -19.71
CA GLY A 627 -146.34 86.77 -18.33
C GLY A 627 -146.43 85.25 -18.13
N GLN A 628 -145.42 84.72 -17.43
CA GLN A 628 -145.43 83.51 -16.60
C GLN A 628 -146.11 82.24 -17.16
N GLY A 629 -145.29 81.33 -17.71
CA GLY A 629 -145.35 79.94 -17.23
C GLY A 629 -144.97 79.90 -15.74
N ARG A 630 -145.45 78.95 -14.94
CA ARG A 630 -145.40 77.49 -15.20
C ARG A 630 -146.48 76.73 -14.42
N CYS A 631 -146.61 75.44 -14.73
CA CYS A 631 -147.35 74.39 -14.00
C CYS A 631 -148.77 74.79 -13.56
N ASP A 632 -149.74 74.40 -14.38
CA ASP A 632 -151.15 74.73 -14.16
C ASP A 632 -151.75 73.94 -12.98
N ASP A 633 -152.28 74.65 -11.99
CA ASP A 633 -153.39 74.16 -11.17
C ASP A 633 -154.74 74.45 -11.89
N ALA A 634 -155.79 73.69 -11.57
CA ALA A 634 -156.85 73.38 -12.53
C ALA A 634 -158.15 74.18 -12.34
N SER A 635 -158.21 75.43 -12.84
CA SER A 635 -159.50 76.13 -13.02
C SER A 635 -159.53 77.16 -14.18
N GLY A 636 -159.70 76.66 -15.41
CA GLY A 636 -160.37 77.41 -16.51
C GLY A 636 -159.60 78.44 -17.33
N GLY A 637 -158.95 78.00 -18.42
CA GLY A 637 -158.85 78.80 -19.67
C GLY A 637 -157.48 79.33 -20.14
N GLY A 638 -156.64 78.46 -20.71
CA GLY A 638 -155.41 78.85 -21.45
C GLY A 638 -154.09 78.49 -20.73
N ARG A 639 -153.04 78.08 -21.46
CA ARG A 639 -151.77 77.53 -20.92
C ARG A 639 -150.55 77.81 -21.82
N SER A 640 -149.33 77.91 -21.25
CA SER A 640 -148.03 78.07 -22.00
C SER A 640 -146.79 77.58 -21.17
N ALA A 641 -145.59 77.45 -21.76
CA ALA A 641 -144.44 76.67 -21.21
C ALA A 641 -143.02 77.32 -21.29
N THR A 642 -142.00 76.82 -20.54
CA THR A 642 -140.67 77.49 -20.33
C THR A 642 -139.45 76.57 -20.03
N TRP A 643 -138.20 77.05 -20.27
CA TRP A 643 -136.89 76.33 -20.11
C TRP A 643 -135.74 77.17 -19.45
N THR A 644 -134.50 76.62 -19.32
CA THR A 644 -133.34 77.16 -18.54
C THR A 644 -131.94 76.96 -19.18
N GLU A 645 -130.92 77.75 -18.80
CA GLU A 645 -129.55 77.76 -19.40
C GLU A 645 -128.38 77.29 -18.48
N ARG A 646 -127.12 77.35 -18.97
CA ARG A 646 -125.86 76.89 -18.27
C ARG A 646 -124.95 78.06 -17.84
N ALA A 647 -124.11 77.83 -16.81
CA ALA A 647 -123.08 78.77 -16.33
C ALA A 647 -121.82 78.02 -15.81
N ASN A 648 -120.72 78.74 -15.51
CA ASN A 648 -119.42 78.24 -14.99
C ASN A 648 -118.82 79.23 -13.94
N THR A 649 -117.90 78.79 -13.06
CA THR A 649 -117.28 79.67 -12.02
C THR A 649 -115.84 80.14 -12.30
N GLY A 650 -115.05 79.42 -13.11
CA GLY A 650 -113.76 79.92 -13.64
C GLY A 650 -112.51 79.74 -12.75
N ILE A 651 -112.58 78.98 -11.66
CA ILE A 651 -111.46 78.74 -10.74
C ILE A 651 -110.48 77.66 -11.28
N SER A 652 -109.18 77.81 -11.01
CA SER A 652 -108.16 76.77 -11.27
C SER A 652 -107.00 76.82 -10.27
N ILE A 653 -106.26 75.71 -10.14
CA ILE A 653 -105.06 75.55 -9.28
C ILE A 653 -103.90 75.07 -10.17
N GLN A 654 -102.68 75.50 -9.90
CA GLN A 654 -101.47 75.03 -10.59
C GLN A 654 -100.43 74.51 -9.59
N TYR A 655 -99.55 73.63 -10.07
CA TYR A 655 -98.45 73.04 -9.30
C TYR A 655 -97.20 73.93 -9.29
N THR A 656 -96.29 73.72 -8.34
CA THR A 656 -95.00 74.41 -8.27
C THR A 656 -93.90 73.43 -7.86
N GLY A 657 -92.76 73.49 -8.54
CA GLY A 657 -91.64 72.55 -8.39
C GLY A 657 -91.31 71.83 -9.69
N GLY A 658 -90.02 71.51 -9.91
CA GLY A 658 -89.52 70.97 -11.18
C GLY A 658 -89.28 69.46 -11.23
N GLY A 659 -89.40 68.74 -10.09
CA GLY A 659 -89.25 67.27 -10.03
C GLY A 659 -87.86 66.71 -10.40
N GLN A 660 -86.82 67.54 -10.46
CA GLN A 660 -85.48 67.14 -10.91
C GLN A 660 -84.67 66.43 -9.82
N ALA A 661 -83.77 65.53 -10.23
CA ALA A 661 -82.91 64.77 -9.33
C ALA A 661 -81.65 65.55 -8.91
N HIS A 662 -81.23 65.42 -7.66
CA HIS A 662 -79.97 65.97 -7.14
C HIS A 662 -78.86 64.91 -7.09
N ASN A 663 -77.58 65.33 -7.03
CA ASN A 663 -76.46 64.42 -6.79
C ASN A 663 -76.53 63.77 -5.39
N ASN A 664 -76.15 62.51 -5.30
CA ASN A 664 -76.06 61.73 -4.07
C ASN A 664 -74.69 61.03 -3.90
N LEU A 665 -73.71 61.32 -4.78
CA LEU A 665 -72.34 60.82 -4.69
C LEU A 665 -71.49 61.61 -3.70
N GLN A 666 -70.86 60.91 -2.77
CA GLN A 666 -69.78 61.41 -1.90
C GLN A 666 -68.47 61.56 -2.73
N PRO A 667 -67.46 62.32 -2.25
CA PRO A 667 -66.14 62.34 -2.89
C PRO A 667 -65.50 60.94 -2.92
N TYR A 668 -64.96 60.52 -4.08
CA TYR A 668 -64.40 59.17 -4.26
C TYR A 668 -63.15 59.16 -5.15
N ILE A 669 -62.39 58.06 -5.06
CA ILE A 669 -61.33 57.69 -6.01
C ILE A 669 -61.65 56.30 -6.59
N THR A 670 -61.42 56.10 -7.88
CA THR A 670 -61.76 54.85 -8.57
C THR A 670 -60.57 53.90 -8.57
N VAL A 671 -60.79 52.68 -8.07
CA VAL A 671 -59.87 51.52 -8.19
C VAL A 671 -60.68 50.30 -8.63
N ASN A 672 -60.01 49.27 -9.16
CA ASN A 672 -60.64 47.97 -9.37
C ASN A 672 -60.87 47.27 -8.02
N TYR A 673 -61.69 46.23 -8.03
CA TYR A 673 -61.75 45.23 -6.96
C TYR A 673 -61.43 43.86 -7.54
N ILE A 674 -60.64 43.07 -6.83
CA ILE A 674 -60.28 41.70 -7.18
C ILE A 674 -60.73 40.73 -6.09
N ILE A 675 -61.08 39.50 -6.47
CA ILE A 675 -61.43 38.40 -5.55
C ILE A 675 -60.45 37.24 -5.72
N LYS A 676 -59.97 36.69 -4.59
CA LYS A 676 -59.11 35.51 -4.56
C LYS A 676 -59.93 34.27 -4.94
N TYR A 677 -59.44 33.49 -5.90
CA TYR A 677 -59.92 32.13 -6.17
C TYR A 677 -58.94 31.05 -5.71
#